data_AF-A0A2D7ZMJ8-F1
#
_entry.id   AF-A0A2D7ZMJ8-F1
#
_cell.length_a   1.000
_cell.length_b   1.000
_cell.length_c   1.000
_cell.angle_alpha   90.00
_cell.angle_beta   90.00
_cell.angle_gamma   90.00
#
_symmetry.space_group_name_H-M   'P 1'
#
loop_
_entity.id
_entity.type
_entity.pdbx_description
1 polymer ?
#
loop_
_entity_poly.entity_id
_entity_poly.type
_entity_poly.pdbx_seq_one_letter_code
_entity_poly.pdbx_strand_id
1 'polypeptide(L)'
;MNPAARSRLAAPRLYYVHPIALSVPDGAARLAERASDLGFDHLLVGPLFQHRGDIFRPVDHDASSLDGAPVEAVLRDLAQACGAHGLRLLMDLDLSRFDAEHPLAAAHPDAFTLRREAAADRPIDPRTPSPPQGMAIARLRDAPSWEHILEGILPRAAKWIEAGLQGFRLLRPDQAEPRQWTALIERLRLTQPDLTFIADTPGLSREAALALAPCGFDGLISSAAWWDGRAPWIAEEHEDLRPVAPLLAQPEAPFGPRLATRLAPGADIGAAYVRALRLAASTGSGLLLPMGFEAADRAPLGEGGGLPGENADLTTEVRAANRLVAELAPFDGTMRLLTGPSSPATALLRASGCDLRTAEAVILVLINPSLDTAAALDPSTFLPAASAFGPFEAMDGRDDPFETLAPGEVRLLGARRSPVISSASRAGRQGAKAAAKAPRLVIEEISPQVAGGPFAVKRIVGETVEVGAAVYADGHEQLAVELRWRAVDTDAWSSMRMTSEGNDLWSGRFPLERMGRHQFAIQAWVDRYGSFHRDLGKKIEAGVAQAVDLEEGRRLIAEAAGADQTGELGTLAEEIAHLSADEAGQRLLAPDTVRLMDQAQSRAFVCASEAQCLDAERREAQFASWYELFPRSQTDDASRHGTFDDVIDRLPAIRAMGFDVLYFPPIHPIGQRHRKGKNNSLTAGSDDPGSPYAIGSAEGGHDAIHPELGTFEDFRRLIAAAHEHGLEIALDFAIQCSPDHPWIKDHPGWFDWRPDGTIKYAENPPKKYQDIVNVDFYRPEAIPDLWIALRDVVLLWVREGVRTFRVDNPHTKPFAFWEWMIREVRAAHPDVIFLSEAFTRPRVMYRLAKIGFSQSYSYFTWRHTKAEFTDYLTELTTTEPKDFFRPNFFVNTPDINPYFLQTSGRAGFLIRAVLASTLSGLWGVYSGFELLESEPVPGKEEYKDSEKYEIRPRDWDAAQGIIPQISQLNRLRKSHPALQTHLNVQFLPANNDNILFYAKLSPDGGDLILVAVNLDPHGAHEADVEAPFWRLGLADDASAHVDDLLTGKSFTWQGKWRRLALNPDRPYLIFRMEAPR
;
A
#
# COMPACT_ATOMS: atom_id res chain seq x y z
N MET A 1 -4.92 -43.41 19.69
CA MET A 1 -4.59 -44.48 18.73
C MET A 1 -3.14 -44.32 18.31
N ASN A 2 -2.37 -45.40 18.38
CA ASN A 2 -0.95 -45.41 17.99
C ASN A 2 -0.84 -45.23 16.46
N PRO A 3 -0.13 -44.20 15.94
CA PRO A 3 0.00 -43.97 14.50
C PRO A 3 0.83 -45.02 13.74
N ALA A 4 1.28 -46.09 14.42
CA ALA A 4 2.11 -47.14 13.86
C ALA A 4 1.32 -48.27 13.14
N ALA A 5 -0.01 -48.21 13.03
CA ALA A 5 -0.75 -49.08 12.14
C ALA A 5 -0.73 -48.49 10.73
N ARG A 6 0.39 -48.66 9.99
CA ARG A 6 0.41 -48.45 8.54
C ARG A 6 -0.76 -49.25 7.94
N SER A 7 -1.59 -48.61 7.12
CA SER A 7 -2.66 -49.28 6.37
C SER A 7 -2.13 -50.57 5.74
N ARG A 8 -2.92 -51.64 5.81
CA ARG A 8 -2.62 -52.92 5.16
C ARG A 8 -2.65 -52.82 3.63
N LEU A 9 -3.17 -51.71 3.11
CA LEU A 9 -3.17 -51.29 1.71
C LEU A 9 -2.26 -50.05 1.54
N ALA A 10 -0.99 -50.27 1.21
CA ALA A 10 -0.09 -49.18 0.80
C ALA A 10 -0.17 -49.00 -0.73
N ALA A 11 -0.67 -47.85 -1.18
CA ALA A 11 -0.79 -47.50 -2.61
C ALA A 11 -1.47 -48.58 -3.48
N PRO A 12 -2.67 -49.07 -3.10
CA PRO A 12 -3.28 -50.22 -3.75
C PRO A 12 -3.71 -49.90 -5.18
N ARG A 13 -3.51 -50.84 -6.10
CA ARG A 13 -3.83 -50.74 -7.52
C ARG A 13 -4.71 -51.93 -7.90
N LEU A 14 -6.02 -51.69 -7.93
CA LEU A 14 -7.05 -52.69 -8.15
C LEU A 14 -7.50 -52.70 -9.61
N TYR A 15 -7.44 -53.87 -10.22
CA TYR A 15 -8.09 -54.13 -11.50
C TYR A 15 -9.46 -54.77 -11.26
N TYR A 16 -10.52 -54.06 -11.61
CA TYR A 16 -11.89 -54.52 -11.42
C TYR A 16 -12.36 -55.33 -12.62
N VAL A 17 -12.83 -56.56 -12.39
CA VAL A 17 -13.27 -57.49 -13.44
C VAL A 17 -14.71 -57.97 -13.24
N HIS A 18 -15.46 -58.03 -14.34
CA HIS A 18 -16.81 -58.59 -14.36
C HIS A 18 -16.73 -60.13 -14.38
N PRO A 19 -17.56 -60.85 -13.58
CA PRO A 19 -17.56 -62.32 -13.54
C PRO A 19 -17.62 -63.00 -14.91
N ILE A 20 -18.42 -62.46 -15.84
CA ILE A 20 -18.55 -63.00 -17.21
C ILE A 20 -17.21 -63.20 -17.94
N ALA A 21 -16.17 -62.43 -17.60
CA ALA A 21 -14.85 -62.57 -18.20
C ALA A 21 -14.14 -63.87 -17.80
N LEU A 22 -14.62 -64.56 -16.76
CA LEU A 22 -14.15 -65.88 -16.33
C LEU A 22 -14.76 -67.02 -17.16
N SER A 23 -15.83 -66.77 -17.92
CA SER A 23 -16.52 -67.81 -18.71
C SER A 23 -15.76 -68.27 -19.96
N VAL A 24 -14.69 -67.55 -20.34
CA VAL A 24 -13.82 -67.92 -21.47
C VAL A 24 -12.79 -68.98 -21.06
N PRO A 25 -12.30 -69.82 -21.99
CA PRO A 25 -11.22 -70.77 -21.69
C PRO A 25 -10.00 -70.07 -21.06
N ASP A 26 -9.49 -70.64 -19.97
CA ASP A 26 -8.39 -70.11 -19.16
C ASP A 26 -8.62 -68.68 -18.63
N GLY A 27 -9.89 -68.26 -18.49
CA GLY A 27 -10.26 -66.89 -18.12
C GLY A 27 -9.59 -66.37 -16.85
N ALA A 28 -9.46 -67.21 -15.81
CA ALA A 28 -8.78 -66.85 -14.57
C ALA A 28 -7.29 -66.51 -14.78
N ALA A 29 -6.56 -67.35 -15.53
CA ALA A 29 -5.15 -67.12 -15.82
C ALA A 29 -4.93 -65.88 -16.70
N ARG A 30 -5.75 -65.70 -17.74
CA ARG A 30 -5.67 -64.56 -18.66
C ARG A 30 -5.93 -63.22 -17.97
N LEU A 31 -6.89 -63.18 -17.04
CA LEU A 31 -7.18 -61.96 -16.28
C LEU A 31 -6.06 -61.61 -15.30
N ALA A 32 -5.50 -62.62 -14.62
CA ALA A 32 -4.38 -62.42 -13.72
C ALA A 32 -3.11 -61.95 -14.45
N GLU A 33 -2.79 -62.56 -15.59
CA GLU A 33 -1.70 -62.13 -16.46
C GLU A 33 -1.90 -60.68 -16.93
N ARG A 34 -3.08 -60.36 -17.47
CA ARG A 34 -3.41 -59.00 -17.95
C ARG A 34 -3.32 -57.95 -16.85
N ALA A 35 -3.84 -58.24 -15.65
CA ALA A 35 -3.80 -57.30 -14.53
C ALA A 35 -2.35 -57.05 -14.07
N SER A 36 -1.54 -58.10 -13.98
CA SER A 36 -0.11 -58.00 -13.63
C SER A 36 0.69 -57.21 -14.68
N ASP A 37 0.45 -57.49 -15.98
CA ASP A 37 1.08 -56.79 -17.11
C ASP A 37 0.75 -55.28 -17.17
N LEU A 38 -0.43 -54.90 -16.69
CA LEU A 38 -0.85 -53.51 -16.56
C LEU A 38 -0.31 -52.84 -15.30
N GLY A 39 0.31 -53.60 -14.38
CA GLY A 39 0.95 -53.11 -13.16
C GLY A 39 0.03 -53.02 -11.94
N PHE A 40 -1.09 -53.75 -11.94
CA PHE A 40 -1.96 -53.87 -10.76
C PHE A 40 -1.38 -54.86 -9.74
N ASP A 41 -1.77 -54.72 -8.48
CA ASP A 41 -1.39 -55.63 -7.38
C ASP A 41 -2.59 -56.34 -6.75
N HIS A 42 -3.81 -55.93 -7.12
CA HIS A 42 -5.05 -56.58 -6.70
C HIS A 42 -5.94 -56.85 -7.91
N LEU A 43 -6.60 -58.01 -7.91
CA LEU A 43 -7.74 -58.30 -8.77
C LEU A 43 -9.01 -58.21 -7.92
N LEU A 44 -9.94 -57.34 -8.29
CA LEU A 44 -11.25 -57.21 -7.65
C LEU A 44 -12.34 -57.73 -8.59
N VAL A 45 -12.98 -58.84 -8.23
CA VAL A 45 -14.05 -59.42 -9.04
C VAL A 45 -15.44 -59.03 -8.51
N GLY A 46 -16.40 -58.84 -9.42
CA GLY A 46 -17.80 -58.71 -9.04
C GLY A 46 -18.36 -59.97 -8.36
N PRO A 47 -19.58 -59.92 -7.82
CA PRO A 47 -20.17 -61.08 -7.14
C PRO A 47 -20.24 -62.30 -8.06
N LEU A 48 -19.70 -63.42 -7.59
CA LEU A 48 -19.66 -64.69 -8.34
C LEU A 48 -20.93 -65.53 -8.17
N PHE A 49 -21.89 -65.04 -7.39
CA PHE A 49 -23.07 -65.76 -6.94
C PHE A 49 -24.12 -65.90 -8.05
N GLN A 50 -24.85 -67.02 -8.08
CA GLN A 50 -25.92 -67.26 -9.03
C GLN A 50 -27.00 -66.16 -8.93
N HIS A 51 -27.41 -65.58 -10.06
CA HIS A 51 -28.38 -64.49 -10.14
C HIS A 51 -29.35 -64.64 -11.33
N ARG A 52 -30.37 -63.76 -11.41
CA ARG A 52 -31.34 -63.67 -12.51
C ARG A 52 -31.38 -62.23 -13.04
N GLY A 53 -30.32 -61.77 -13.72
CA GLY A 53 -30.22 -60.38 -14.20
C GLY A 53 -29.14 -59.55 -13.50
N ASP A 54 -29.47 -59.08 -12.30
CA ASP A 54 -28.59 -58.21 -11.51
C ASP A 54 -27.61 -59.05 -10.69
N ILE A 55 -26.31 -58.94 -10.98
CA ILE A 55 -25.26 -59.69 -10.28
C ILE A 55 -25.18 -59.36 -8.78
N PHE A 56 -25.71 -58.21 -8.37
CA PHE A 56 -25.79 -57.77 -6.97
C PHE A 56 -27.06 -58.24 -6.26
N ARG A 57 -27.89 -59.04 -6.94
CA ARG A 57 -29.11 -59.66 -6.41
C ARG A 57 -28.97 -61.20 -6.50
N PRO A 58 -28.16 -61.81 -5.62
CA PRO A 58 -27.95 -63.25 -5.63
C PRO A 58 -29.23 -64.01 -5.29
N VAL A 59 -29.47 -65.09 -6.04
CA VAL A 59 -30.47 -66.14 -5.76
C VAL A 59 -29.86 -67.22 -4.87
N ASP A 60 -28.57 -67.52 -5.04
CA ASP A 60 -27.83 -68.46 -4.22
C ASP A 60 -26.37 -68.00 -4.08
N HIS A 61 -25.89 -67.93 -2.83
CA HIS A 61 -24.50 -67.58 -2.50
C HIS A 61 -23.54 -68.78 -2.57
N ASP A 62 -24.06 -70.00 -2.62
CA ASP A 62 -23.25 -71.23 -2.66
C ASP A 62 -22.98 -71.69 -4.10
N ALA A 63 -23.77 -71.24 -5.08
CA ALA A 63 -23.64 -71.59 -6.50
C ALA A 63 -23.11 -70.43 -7.35
N SER A 64 -22.28 -70.73 -8.35
CA SER A 64 -21.67 -69.73 -9.25
C SER A 64 -22.64 -69.26 -10.34
N SER A 65 -22.55 -67.98 -10.72
CA SER A 65 -23.23 -67.42 -11.90
C SER A 65 -22.68 -67.90 -13.25
N LEU A 66 -21.52 -68.55 -13.28
CA LEU A 66 -20.86 -68.98 -14.52
C LEU A 66 -21.44 -70.29 -15.05
N ASP A 67 -21.44 -71.33 -14.21
CA ASP A 67 -21.76 -72.71 -14.58
C ASP A 67 -22.60 -73.44 -13.53
N GLY A 68 -22.97 -72.76 -12.44
CA GLY A 68 -23.69 -73.35 -11.29
C GLY A 68 -22.83 -74.22 -10.37
N ALA A 69 -21.51 -74.28 -10.56
CA ALA A 69 -20.59 -74.98 -9.66
C ALA A 69 -20.49 -74.27 -8.30
N PRO A 70 -19.97 -74.94 -7.24
CA PRO A 70 -19.70 -74.28 -5.97
C PRO A 70 -18.77 -73.07 -6.13
N VAL A 71 -19.13 -71.93 -5.55
CA VAL A 71 -18.36 -70.67 -5.68
C VAL A 71 -16.90 -70.83 -5.23
N GLU A 72 -16.64 -71.68 -4.24
CA GLU A 72 -15.31 -72.00 -3.73
C GLU A 72 -14.39 -72.63 -4.78
N ALA A 73 -14.93 -73.34 -5.77
CA ALA A 73 -14.14 -73.90 -6.86
C ALA A 73 -13.60 -72.77 -7.76
N VAL A 74 -14.48 -71.85 -8.18
CA VAL A 74 -14.14 -70.68 -9.00
C VAL A 74 -13.15 -69.77 -8.26
N LEU A 75 -13.38 -69.54 -6.95
CA LEU A 75 -12.47 -68.75 -6.13
C LEU A 75 -11.08 -69.38 -6.00
N ARG A 76 -10.98 -70.71 -5.86
CA ARG A 76 -9.68 -71.41 -5.77
C ARG A 76 -8.88 -71.26 -7.06
N ASP A 77 -9.53 -71.44 -8.19
CA ASP A 77 -8.89 -71.29 -9.50
C ASP A 77 -8.40 -69.85 -9.72
N LEU A 78 -9.23 -68.87 -9.36
CA LEU A 78 -8.89 -67.46 -9.47
C LEU A 78 -7.80 -67.03 -8.48
N ALA A 79 -7.83 -67.53 -7.25
CA ALA A 79 -6.82 -67.23 -6.23
C ALA A 79 -5.46 -67.85 -6.61
N GLN A 80 -5.46 -69.07 -7.17
CA GLN A 80 -4.24 -69.69 -7.69
C GLN A 80 -3.65 -68.90 -8.85
N ALA A 81 -4.49 -68.45 -9.80
CA ALA A 81 -4.06 -67.60 -10.91
C ALA A 81 -3.50 -66.25 -10.41
N CYS A 82 -4.20 -65.59 -9.47
CA CYS A 82 -3.72 -64.34 -8.87
C CYS A 82 -2.37 -64.53 -8.17
N GLY A 83 -2.22 -65.59 -7.36
CA GLY A 83 -0.99 -65.91 -6.65
C GLY A 83 0.20 -66.16 -7.58
N ALA A 84 -0.01 -66.81 -8.73
CA ALA A 84 1.03 -67.04 -9.73
C ALA A 84 1.58 -65.73 -10.35
N HIS A 85 0.78 -64.65 -10.33
CA HIS A 85 1.11 -63.33 -10.87
C HIS A 85 1.34 -62.27 -9.79
N GLY A 86 1.44 -62.66 -8.51
CA GLY A 86 1.68 -61.75 -7.39
C GLY A 86 0.50 -60.83 -7.03
N LEU A 87 -0.70 -61.16 -7.50
CA LEU A 87 -1.93 -60.41 -7.24
C LEU A 87 -2.66 -60.92 -6.00
N ARG A 88 -3.32 -60.00 -5.30
CA ARG A 88 -4.29 -60.34 -4.24
C ARG A 88 -5.70 -60.37 -4.78
N LEU A 89 -6.48 -61.38 -4.42
CA LEU A 89 -7.86 -61.53 -4.87
C LEU A 89 -8.85 -60.91 -3.87
N LEU A 90 -9.68 -60.00 -4.35
CA LEU A 90 -10.79 -59.38 -3.62
C LEU A 90 -12.11 -59.62 -4.38
N MET A 91 -13.23 -59.58 -3.66
CA MET A 91 -14.56 -59.74 -4.26
C MET A 91 -15.53 -58.68 -3.72
N ASP A 92 -16.42 -58.18 -4.59
CA ASP A 92 -17.54 -57.35 -4.17
C ASP A 92 -18.54 -58.16 -3.34
N LEU A 93 -19.00 -57.58 -2.23
CA LEU A 93 -20.04 -58.17 -1.39
C LEU A 93 -21.09 -57.12 -1.04
N ASP A 94 -22.34 -57.46 -1.32
CA ASP A 94 -23.50 -56.66 -0.99
C ASP A 94 -24.43 -57.42 -0.05
N LEU A 95 -24.58 -56.92 1.17
CA LEU A 95 -25.41 -57.56 2.19
C LEU A 95 -26.85 -57.04 2.22
N SER A 96 -27.21 -56.12 1.32
CA SER A 96 -28.47 -55.37 1.43
C SER A 96 -29.51 -55.74 0.39
N ARG A 97 -29.13 -56.41 -0.70
CA ARG A 97 -30.05 -56.90 -1.74
C ARG A 97 -29.86 -58.39 -1.98
N PHE A 98 -30.98 -59.09 -2.06
CA PHE A 98 -31.09 -60.51 -2.36
C PHE A 98 -32.26 -60.72 -3.31
N ASP A 99 -32.29 -61.86 -4.00
CA ASP A 99 -33.51 -62.28 -4.68
C ASP A 99 -34.61 -62.63 -3.65
N ALA A 100 -35.87 -62.37 -3.98
CA ALA A 100 -36.99 -62.72 -3.10
C ALA A 100 -37.13 -64.23 -2.86
N GLU A 101 -36.60 -65.08 -3.75
CA GLU A 101 -36.54 -66.53 -3.59
C GLU A 101 -35.27 -67.02 -2.86
N HIS A 102 -34.39 -66.10 -2.41
CA HIS A 102 -33.14 -66.47 -1.76
C HIS A 102 -33.40 -67.28 -0.46
N PRO A 103 -32.65 -68.36 -0.19
CA PRO A 103 -32.87 -69.20 1.00
C PRO A 103 -32.89 -68.44 2.33
N LEU A 104 -32.04 -67.42 2.49
CA LEU A 104 -32.05 -66.56 3.68
C LEU A 104 -33.31 -65.69 3.79
N ALA A 105 -33.84 -65.19 2.67
CA ALA A 105 -35.07 -64.42 2.65
C ALA A 105 -36.30 -65.30 2.95
N ALA A 106 -36.27 -66.55 2.52
CA ALA A 106 -37.28 -67.54 2.87
C ALA A 106 -37.22 -67.99 4.34
N ALA A 107 -36.01 -68.16 4.89
CA ALA A 107 -35.79 -68.60 6.28
C ALA A 107 -36.11 -67.51 7.31
N HIS A 108 -35.82 -66.25 7.00
CA HIS A 108 -35.98 -65.10 7.91
C HIS A 108 -36.75 -63.95 7.23
N PRO A 109 -38.03 -64.13 6.85
CA PRO A 109 -38.77 -63.11 6.08
C PRO A 109 -38.95 -61.78 6.83
N ASP A 110 -38.86 -61.79 8.15
CA ASP A 110 -38.87 -60.62 9.04
C ASP A 110 -37.60 -59.76 8.93
N ALA A 111 -36.48 -60.37 8.55
CA ALA A 111 -35.20 -59.69 8.30
C ALA A 111 -35.17 -58.91 6.97
N PHE A 112 -36.19 -59.07 6.12
CA PHE A 112 -36.25 -58.47 4.79
C PHE A 112 -37.50 -57.63 4.57
N THR A 113 -37.37 -56.65 3.67
CA THR A 113 -38.48 -55.95 3.03
C THR A 113 -38.60 -56.45 1.60
N LEU A 114 -39.65 -57.22 1.32
CA LEU A 114 -39.92 -57.76 -0.01
C LEU A 114 -40.54 -56.70 -0.92
N ARG A 115 -39.86 -56.39 -2.02
CA ARG A 115 -40.40 -55.63 -3.15
C ARG A 115 -40.80 -56.60 -4.24
N ARG A 116 -42.10 -56.76 -4.45
CA ARG A 116 -42.63 -57.54 -5.56
C ARG A 116 -42.49 -56.74 -6.84
N GLU A 117 -41.82 -57.29 -7.83
CA GLU A 117 -41.79 -56.74 -9.17
C GLU A 117 -42.96 -57.35 -9.94
N ALA A 118 -43.75 -56.52 -10.62
CA ALA A 118 -44.79 -57.03 -11.49
C ALA A 118 -44.11 -57.81 -12.61
N ALA A 119 -44.41 -59.11 -12.73
CA ALA A 119 -44.07 -59.84 -13.95
C ALA A 119 -44.73 -59.08 -15.10
N ALA A 120 -43.92 -58.56 -16.03
CA ALA A 120 -44.38 -57.64 -17.06
C ALA A 120 -45.49 -58.19 -17.98
N ASP A 121 -45.80 -59.49 -17.92
CA ASP A 121 -46.75 -60.14 -18.84
C ASP A 121 -47.63 -61.27 -18.20
N ARG A 122 -48.11 -61.13 -16.95
CA ARG A 122 -49.13 -62.06 -16.41
C ARG A 122 -50.30 -61.38 -15.69
N PRO A 123 -51.57 -61.73 -16.00
CA PRO A 123 -52.72 -61.29 -15.20
C PRO A 123 -52.67 -61.92 -13.80
N ILE A 124 -52.89 -61.11 -12.77
CA ILE A 124 -52.87 -61.52 -11.36
C ILE A 124 -54.15 -62.30 -11.05
N ASP A 125 -54.05 -63.61 -10.73
CA ASP A 125 -55.18 -64.44 -10.24
C ASP A 125 -55.30 -64.30 -8.71
N PRO A 126 -56.41 -63.75 -8.17
CA PRO A 126 -56.58 -63.51 -6.74
C PRO A 126 -56.79 -64.78 -5.89
N ARG A 127 -56.92 -65.96 -6.49
CA ARG A 127 -57.11 -67.24 -5.77
C ARG A 127 -55.82 -68.02 -5.56
N THR A 128 -54.74 -67.63 -6.24
CA THR A 128 -53.43 -68.29 -6.14
C THR A 128 -52.41 -67.27 -5.65
N PRO A 129 -51.71 -67.51 -4.53
CA PRO A 129 -50.60 -66.63 -4.14
C PRO A 129 -49.57 -66.66 -5.26
N SER A 130 -49.32 -65.53 -5.92
CA SER A 130 -48.19 -65.42 -6.84
C SER A 130 -46.90 -65.63 -6.05
N PRO A 131 -45.95 -66.45 -6.54
CA PRO A 131 -44.66 -66.56 -5.89
C PRO A 131 -44.04 -65.15 -5.78
N PRO A 132 -43.35 -64.83 -4.68
CA PRO A 132 -42.71 -63.53 -4.52
C PRO A 132 -41.57 -63.42 -5.56
N GLN A 133 -41.89 -62.93 -6.75
CA GLN A 133 -40.90 -62.54 -7.74
C GLN A 133 -40.54 -61.07 -7.49
N GLY A 134 -39.25 -60.80 -7.31
CA GLY A 134 -38.76 -59.45 -7.03
C GLY A 134 -37.57 -59.45 -6.07
N MET A 135 -37.34 -58.33 -5.42
CA MET A 135 -36.14 -58.07 -4.63
C MET A 135 -36.43 -58.15 -3.12
N ALA A 136 -35.59 -58.86 -2.37
CA ALA A 136 -35.56 -58.82 -0.91
C ALA A 136 -34.49 -57.81 -0.45
N ILE A 137 -34.91 -56.74 0.23
CA ILE A 137 -34.00 -55.74 0.81
C ILE A 137 -33.77 -56.09 2.28
N ALA A 138 -32.53 -56.39 2.67
CA ALA A 138 -32.22 -56.72 4.06
C ALA A 138 -32.34 -55.48 4.97
N ARG A 139 -32.94 -55.65 6.15
CA ARG A 139 -33.11 -54.59 7.16
C ARG A 139 -31.86 -54.47 8.02
N LEU A 140 -30.73 -54.12 7.41
CA LEU A 140 -29.43 -54.20 8.07
C LEU A 140 -29.29 -53.31 9.32
N ARG A 141 -30.03 -52.20 9.44
CA ARG A 141 -30.03 -51.36 10.66
C ARG A 141 -30.78 -51.97 11.85
N ASP A 142 -31.65 -52.94 11.60
CA ASP A 142 -32.34 -53.68 12.66
C ASP A 142 -31.41 -54.77 13.20
N ALA A 143 -31.11 -54.73 14.50
CA ALA A 143 -30.08 -55.60 15.08
C ALA A 143 -30.42 -57.10 15.02
N PRO A 144 -31.67 -57.55 15.30
CA PRO A 144 -32.08 -58.94 15.07
C PRO A 144 -31.95 -59.36 13.60
N SER A 145 -32.42 -58.53 12.67
CA SER A 145 -32.31 -58.78 11.24
C SER A 145 -30.84 -58.94 10.82
N TRP A 146 -29.95 -58.07 11.29
CA TRP A 146 -28.51 -58.13 11.02
C TRP A 146 -27.86 -59.45 11.46
N GLU A 147 -28.14 -59.93 12.66
CA GLU A 147 -27.56 -61.20 13.14
C GLU A 147 -28.05 -62.37 12.27
N HIS A 148 -29.31 -62.39 11.82
CA HIS A 148 -29.79 -63.43 10.89
C HIS A 148 -29.08 -63.37 9.52
N ILE A 149 -28.82 -62.17 8.99
CA ILE A 149 -28.02 -62.03 7.76
C ILE A 149 -26.59 -62.53 8.00
N LEU A 150 -25.97 -62.16 9.11
CA LEU A 150 -24.61 -62.61 9.45
C LEU A 150 -24.51 -64.11 9.70
N GLU A 151 -25.47 -64.73 10.38
CA GLU A 151 -25.53 -66.18 10.58
C GLU A 151 -25.54 -66.92 9.23
N GLY A 152 -26.23 -66.36 8.23
CA GLY A 152 -26.23 -66.88 6.87
C GLY A 152 -24.93 -66.66 6.11
N ILE A 153 -24.29 -65.50 6.25
CA ILE A 153 -23.17 -65.08 5.41
C ILE A 153 -21.81 -65.44 6.01
N LEU A 154 -21.61 -65.37 7.33
CA LEU A 154 -20.32 -65.63 7.98
C LEU A 154 -19.74 -67.02 7.66
N PRO A 155 -20.51 -68.13 7.71
CA PRO A 155 -19.98 -69.45 7.35
C PRO A 155 -19.57 -69.54 5.89
N ARG A 156 -20.26 -68.83 4.99
CA ARG A 156 -19.93 -68.79 3.55
C ARG A 156 -18.69 -67.96 3.30
N ALA A 157 -18.61 -66.78 3.93
CA ALA A 157 -17.42 -65.95 3.89
C ALA A 157 -16.17 -66.70 4.36
N ALA A 158 -16.27 -67.49 5.43
CA ALA A 158 -15.17 -68.33 5.88
C ALA A 158 -14.70 -69.33 4.82
N LYS A 159 -15.64 -70.00 4.12
CA LYS A 159 -15.30 -70.92 3.00
C LYS A 159 -14.67 -70.19 1.81
N TRP A 160 -15.15 -68.99 1.47
CA TRP A 160 -14.58 -68.18 0.39
C TRP A 160 -13.14 -67.76 0.73
N ILE A 161 -12.89 -67.39 1.98
CA ILE A 161 -11.58 -67.06 2.51
C ILE A 161 -10.65 -68.29 2.46
N GLU A 162 -11.12 -69.46 2.91
CA GLU A 162 -10.38 -70.73 2.80
C GLU A 162 -10.07 -71.12 1.35
N ALA A 163 -10.95 -70.75 0.40
CA ALA A 163 -10.74 -70.93 -1.03
C ALA A 163 -9.69 -69.97 -1.63
N GLY A 164 -9.15 -69.02 -0.85
CA GLY A 164 -8.07 -68.13 -1.26
C GLY A 164 -8.47 -66.67 -1.46
N LEU A 165 -9.71 -66.28 -1.12
CA LEU A 165 -10.14 -64.89 -1.11
C LEU A 165 -9.44 -64.10 0.01
N GLN A 166 -8.87 -62.94 -0.31
CA GLN A 166 -8.04 -62.16 0.61
C GLN A 166 -8.71 -60.87 1.10
N GLY A 167 -9.97 -60.65 0.73
CA GLY A 167 -10.72 -59.51 1.21
C GLY A 167 -11.97 -59.19 0.39
N PHE A 168 -12.65 -58.13 0.80
CA PHE A 168 -13.92 -57.71 0.23
C PHE A 168 -13.96 -56.21 -0.03
N ARG A 169 -14.62 -55.81 -1.12
CA ARG A 169 -15.19 -54.47 -1.21
C ARG A 169 -16.66 -54.54 -0.80
N LEU A 170 -17.00 -53.89 0.30
CA LEU A 170 -18.36 -53.87 0.84
C LEU A 170 -19.15 -52.74 0.19
N LEU A 171 -20.21 -53.11 -0.50
CA LEU A 171 -21.09 -52.18 -1.20
C LEU A 171 -22.16 -51.64 -0.26
N ARG A 172 -22.54 -50.37 -0.46
CA ARG A 172 -23.62 -49.69 0.28
C ARG A 172 -23.46 -49.77 1.81
N PRO A 173 -22.29 -49.33 2.35
CA PRO A 173 -22.01 -49.40 3.77
C PRO A 173 -22.97 -48.54 4.63
N ASP A 174 -23.67 -47.57 4.03
CA ASP A 174 -24.69 -46.75 4.70
C ASP A 174 -25.97 -47.52 5.08
N GLN A 175 -26.14 -48.74 4.58
CA GLN A 175 -27.33 -49.54 4.86
C GLN A 175 -27.29 -50.21 6.25
N ALA A 176 -26.12 -50.27 6.91
CA ALA A 176 -25.97 -50.80 8.26
C ALA A 176 -25.32 -49.77 9.22
N GLU A 177 -25.44 -50.01 10.53
CA GLU A 177 -24.81 -49.19 11.56
C GLU A 177 -23.28 -49.45 11.64
N PRO A 178 -22.44 -48.45 11.94
CA PRO A 178 -20.98 -48.64 12.05
C PRO A 178 -20.54 -49.80 12.96
N ARG A 179 -21.22 -49.99 14.09
CA ARG A 179 -20.94 -51.10 15.03
C ARG A 179 -21.14 -52.49 14.40
N GLN A 180 -22.05 -52.59 13.43
CA GLN A 180 -22.35 -53.84 12.74
C GLN A 180 -21.22 -54.20 11.77
N TRP A 181 -20.72 -53.21 11.01
CA TRP A 181 -19.52 -53.38 10.19
C TRP A 181 -18.28 -53.72 11.02
N THR A 182 -18.10 -53.04 12.15
CA THR A 182 -17.02 -53.33 13.11
C THR A 182 -17.06 -54.81 13.53
N ALA A 183 -18.23 -55.30 13.96
CA ALA A 183 -18.40 -56.67 14.39
C ALA A 183 -18.14 -57.70 13.27
N LEU A 184 -18.60 -57.44 12.04
CA LEU A 184 -18.33 -58.31 10.89
C LEU A 184 -16.83 -58.39 10.58
N ILE A 185 -16.18 -57.24 10.46
CA ILE A 185 -14.76 -57.14 10.09
C ILE A 185 -13.89 -57.79 11.18
N GLU A 186 -14.17 -57.53 12.45
CA GLU A 186 -13.45 -58.17 13.56
C GLU A 186 -13.65 -59.69 13.57
N ARG A 187 -14.89 -60.19 13.41
CA ARG A 187 -15.18 -61.64 13.37
C ARG A 187 -14.43 -62.34 12.25
N LEU A 188 -14.38 -61.76 11.05
CA LEU A 188 -13.64 -62.34 9.93
C LEU A 188 -12.12 -62.21 10.09
N ARG A 189 -11.62 -61.15 10.72
CA ARG A 189 -10.18 -61.00 10.99
C ARG A 189 -9.68 -61.89 12.13
N LEU A 190 -10.56 -62.39 13.00
CA LEU A 190 -10.20 -63.42 13.97
C LEU A 190 -9.79 -64.73 13.29
N THR A 191 -10.35 -65.05 12.13
CA THR A 191 -9.98 -66.25 11.37
C THR A 191 -8.77 -66.01 10.46
N GLN A 192 -8.72 -64.85 9.78
CA GLN A 192 -7.57 -64.45 8.96
C GLN A 192 -7.23 -62.97 9.19
N PRO A 193 -6.17 -62.65 9.96
CA PRO A 193 -5.87 -61.27 10.35
C PRO A 193 -5.59 -60.31 9.19
N ASP A 194 -5.06 -60.82 8.08
CA ASP A 194 -4.59 -60.02 6.93
C ASP A 194 -5.68 -59.70 5.89
N LEU A 195 -6.95 -59.98 6.19
CA LEU A 195 -8.05 -59.66 5.28
C LEU A 195 -8.21 -58.15 5.06
N THR A 196 -8.34 -57.80 3.78
CA THR A 196 -8.57 -56.45 3.30
C THR A 196 -10.07 -56.14 3.22
N PHE A 197 -10.49 -54.98 3.74
CA PHE A 197 -11.87 -54.49 3.59
C PHE A 197 -11.89 -53.08 3.01
N ILE A 198 -12.58 -52.89 1.88
CA ILE A 198 -12.75 -51.59 1.23
C ILE A 198 -14.21 -51.18 1.28
N ALA A 199 -14.50 -49.95 1.69
CA ALA A 199 -15.87 -49.43 1.67
C ALA A 199 -16.14 -48.66 0.36
N ASP A 200 -17.24 -48.99 -0.31
CA ASP A 200 -17.72 -48.21 -1.45
C ASP A 200 -18.50 -46.98 -0.95
N THR A 201 -17.81 -45.84 -0.85
CA THR A 201 -18.32 -44.58 -0.30
C THR A 201 -18.89 -43.55 -1.28
N PRO A 202 -18.76 -43.63 -2.62
CA PRO A 202 -19.38 -42.64 -3.51
C PRO A 202 -20.90 -42.56 -3.33
N GLY A 203 -21.41 -41.33 -3.27
CA GLY A 203 -22.84 -41.06 -3.09
C GLY A 203 -23.33 -41.09 -1.63
N LEU A 204 -22.47 -41.41 -0.66
CA LEU A 204 -22.78 -41.25 0.76
C LEU A 204 -22.71 -39.79 1.20
N SER A 205 -23.45 -39.45 2.26
CA SER A 205 -23.23 -38.18 2.95
C SER A 205 -21.87 -38.19 3.67
N ARG A 206 -21.30 -37.00 3.86
CA ARG A 206 -20.03 -36.83 4.60
C ARG A 206 -20.07 -37.47 5.99
N GLU A 207 -21.19 -37.29 6.70
CA GLU A 207 -21.42 -37.87 8.02
C GLU A 207 -21.43 -39.40 7.99
N ALA A 208 -22.09 -40.01 7.00
CA ALA A 208 -22.14 -41.46 6.87
C ALA A 208 -20.76 -42.06 6.56
N ALA A 209 -19.96 -41.41 5.73
CA ALA A 209 -18.59 -41.85 5.42
C ALA A 209 -17.65 -41.72 6.64
N LEU A 210 -17.72 -40.60 7.38
CA LEU A 210 -16.95 -40.39 8.62
C LEU A 210 -17.31 -41.40 9.71
N ALA A 211 -18.58 -41.79 9.80
CA ALA A 211 -19.05 -42.77 10.77
C ALA A 211 -18.41 -44.16 10.58
N LEU A 212 -17.74 -44.43 9.45
CA LEU A 212 -17.02 -45.67 9.19
C LEU A 212 -15.64 -45.75 9.86
N ALA A 213 -15.11 -44.65 10.43
CA ALA A 213 -13.79 -44.59 11.09
C ALA A 213 -13.49 -45.75 12.07
N PRO A 214 -14.40 -46.13 13.00
CA PRO A 214 -14.11 -47.21 13.94
C PRO A 214 -14.27 -48.61 13.35
N CYS A 215 -14.79 -48.75 12.11
CA CYS A 215 -15.19 -50.06 11.57
C CYS A 215 -14.01 -50.93 11.12
N GLY A 216 -12.82 -50.36 10.96
CA GLY A 216 -11.62 -51.08 10.58
C GLY A 216 -11.46 -51.33 9.08
N PHE A 217 -12.10 -50.55 8.21
CA PHE A 217 -11.84 -50.57 6.76
C PHE A 217 -10.38 -50.19 6.45
N ASP A 218 -9.79 -50.84 5.45
CA ASP A 218 -8.42 -50.59 4.98
C ASP A 218 -8.36 -49.58 3.84
N GLY A 219 -9.50 -49.26 3.20
CA GLY A 219 -9.59 -48.26 2.14
C GLY A 219 -11.03 -47.81 1.87
N LEU A 220 -11.18 -46.62 1.30
CA LEU A 220 -12.46 -46.05 0.86
C LEU A 220 -12.41 -45.73 -0.63
N ILE A 221 -13.51 -45.90 -1.36
CA ILE A 221 -13.60 -45.45 -2.76
C ILE A 221 -13.95 -43.95 -2.81
N SER A 222 -13.08 -43.13 -3.40
CA SER A 222 -13.32 -41.68 -3.51
C SER A 222 -14.34 -41.31 -4.60
N SER A 223 -14.84 -40.07 -4.52
CA SER A 223 -15.74 -39.49 -5.51
C SER A 223 -15.01 -38.91 -6.74
N ALA A 224 -13.72 -39.19 -6.91
CA ALA A 224 -12.87 -38.59 -7.96
C ALA A 224 -13.40 -38.78 -9.40
N ALA A 225 -14.14 -39.87 -9.69
CA ALA A 225 -14.75 -40.13 -11.00
C ALA A 225 -15.78 -39.08 -11.45
N TRP A 226 -16.29 -38.27 -10.52
CA TRP A 226 -17.26 -37.20 -10.79
C TRP A 226 -16.66 -35.81 -10.60
N TRP A 227 -15.34 -35.71 -10.40
CA TRP A 227 -14.65 -34.44 -10.25
C TRP A 227 -14.42 -33.76 -11.60
N ASP A 228 -14.69 -32.46 -11.67
CA ASP A 228 -14.52 -31.62 -12.86
C ASP A 228 -13.10 -31.08 -13.04
N GLY A 229 -12.19 -31.43 -12.12
CA GLY A 229 -10.82 -30.93 -12.07
C GLY A 229 -10.68 -29.52 -11.49
N ARG A 230 -11.74 -28.92 -10.94
CA ARG A 230 -11.78 -27.53 -10.43
C ARG A 230 -12.40 -27.42 -9.04
N ALA A 231 -13.41 -28.24 -8.74
CA ALA A 231 -14.23 -28.08 -7.56
C ALA A 231 -13.44 -28.38 -6.27
N PRO A 232 -13.63 -27.57 -5.19
CA PRO A 232 -12.81 -27.67 -3.98
C PRO A 232 -13.10 -28.93 -3.16
N TRP A 233 -14.28 -29.54 -3.35
CA TRP A 233 -14.72 -30.70 -2.57
C TRP A 233 -13.79 -31.91 -2.68
N ILE A 234 -12.92 -31.99 -3.70
CA ILE A 234 -11.95 -33.10 -3.80
C ILE A 234 -10.92 -33.04 -2.66
N ALA A 235 -10.45 -31.84 -2.32
CA ALA A 235 -9.50 -31.65 -1.24
C ALA A 235 -10.20 -31.77 0.12
N GLU A 236 -11.44 -31.27 0.22
CA GLU A 236 -12.28 -31.47 1.40
C GLU A 236 -12.57 -32.95 1.65
N GLU A 237 -12.87 -33.72 0.58
CA GLU A 237 -13.09 -35.16 0.69
C GLU A 237 -11.86 -35.91 1.16
N HIS A 238 -10.70 -35.61 0.58
CA HIS A 238 -9.45 -36.19 1.00
C HIS A 238 -9.15 -35.87 2.47
N GLU A 239 -9.24 -34.60 2.88
CA GLU A 239 -8.91 -34.20 4.26
C GLU A 239 -9.90 -34.75 5.30
N ASP A 240 -11.19 -34.78 4.98
CA ASP A 240 -12.21 -35.30 5.91
C ASP A 240 -12.07 -36.82 6.09
N LEU A 241 -11.81 -37.56 5.00
CA LEU A 241 -11.88 -39.03 5.01
C LEU A 241 -10.53 -39.73 5.16
N ARG A 242 -9.39 -39.08 4.93
CA ARG A 242 -8.07 -39.71 5.15
C ARG A 242 -7.83 -40.24 6.58
N PRO A 243 -8.40 -39.67 7.67
CA PRO A 243 -8.28 -40.27 9.00
C PRO A 243 -9.10 -41.56 9.16
N VAL A 244 -10.10 -41.80 8.29
CA VAL A 244 -10.92 -43.02 8.27
C VAL A 244 -10.10 -44.16 7.65
N ALA A 245 -9.71 -44.02 6.39
CA ALA A 245 -8.81 -44.92 5.67
C ALA A 245 -8.33 -44.26 4.35
N PRO A 246 -7.24 -44.75 3.72
CA PRO A 246 -6.78 -44.24 2.43
C PRO A 246 -7.87 -44.24 1.35
N LEU A 247 -7.94 -43.16 0.57
CA LEU A 247 -8.92 -43.00 -0.51
C LEU A 247 -8.36 -43.55 -1.83
N LEU A 248 -9.05 -44.54 -2.39
CA LEU A 248 -8.79 -45.10 -3.71
C LEU A 248 -9.57 -44.31 -4.74
N ALA A 249 -8.86 -43.72 -5.70
CA ALA A 249 -9.48 -43.01 -6.80
C ALA A 249 -9.85 -43.96 -7.94
N GLN A 250 -10.98 -43.71 -8.56
CA GLN A 250 -11.41 -44.40 -9.78
C GLN A 250 -11.70 -43.34 -10.85
N PRO A 251 -11.25 -43.53 -12.10
CA PRO A 251 -11.55 -42.59 -13.18
C PRO A 251 -13.00 -42.73 -13.67
N GLU A 252 -13.62 -43.90 -13.47
CA GLU A 252 -15.06 -44.15 -13.65
C GLU A 252 -15.49 -45.30 -12.74
N ALA A 253 -16.78 -45.36 -12.40
CA ALA A 253 -17.34 -46.44 -11.56
C ALA A 253 -17.58 -47.72 -12.39
N PRO A 254 -17.27 -48.93 -11.86
CA PRO A 254 -17.35 -50.18 -12.63
C PRO A 254 -18.68 -50.46 -13.36
N PHE A 255 -19.82 -50.27 -12.72
CA PHE A 255 -21.16 -50.47 -13.32
C PHE A 255 -21.86 -49.16 -13.69
N GLY A 256 -21.13 -48.04 -13.65
CA GLY A 256 -21.65 -46.74 -14.05
C GLY A 256 -21.65 -46.58 -15.58
N PRO A 257 -22.26 -45.49 -16.09
CA PRO A 257 -22.08 -45.10 -17.49
C PRO A 257 -20.60 -44.85 -17.78
N ARG A 258 -20.05 -45.44 -18.86
CA ARG A 258 -18.66 -45.23 -19.29
C ARG A 258 -18.38 -43.76 -19.59
N LEU A 259 -17.17 -43.28 -19.33
CA LEU A 259 -16.77 -41.89 -19.54
C LEU A 259 -17.08 -41.41 -20.97
N ALA A 260 -16.86 -42.25 -21.98
CA ALA A 260 -17.15 -41.93 -23.38
C ALA A 260 -18.61 -41.49 -23.63
N THR A 261 -19.57 -41.96 -22.82
CA THR A 261 -21.00 -41.59 -22.96
C THR A 261 -21.32 -40.20 -22.39
N ARG A 262 -20.40 -39.59 -21.63
CA ARG A 262 -20.55 -38.29 -20.98
C ARG A 262 -19.84 -37.16 -21.72
N LEU A 263 -19.07 -37.48 -22.77
CA LEU A 263 -18.29 -36.51 -23.53
C LEU A 263 -19.16 -35.80 -24.58
N ALA A 264 -18.84 -34.54 -24.87
CA ALA A 264 -19.50 -33.77 -25.92
C ALA A 264 -19.23 -34.41 -27.31
N PRO A 265 -20.16 -34.25 -28.28
CA PRO A 265 -19.93 -34.70 -29.64
C PRO A 265 -18.64 -34.09 -30.24
N GLY A 266 -17.72 -34.94 -30.71
CA GLY A 266 -16.46 -34.51 -31.32
C GLY A 266 -15.27 -34.34 -30.35
N ALA A 267 -15.45 -34.59 -29.06
CA ALA A 267 -14.34 -34.59 -28.10
C ALA A 267 -13.34 -35.73 -28.36
N ASP A 268 -12.05 -35.49 -28.11
CA ASP A 268 -11.02 -36.53 -28.15
C ASP A 268 -11.20 -37.48 -26.96
N ILE A 269 -11.75 -38.66 -27.25
CA ILE A 269 -12.05 -39.70 -26.27
C ILE A 269 -10.74 -40.21 -25.63
N GLY A 270 -9.66 -40.35 -26.40
CA GLY A 270 -8.38 -40.80 -25.89
C GLY A 270 -7.82 -39.82 -24.87
N ALA A 271 -7.74 -38.54 -25.23
CA ALA A 271 -7.28 -37.47 -24.33
C ALA A 271 -8.13 -37.36 -23.06
N ALA A 272 -9.46 -37.51 -23.18
CA ALA A 272 -10.37 -37.50 -22.04
C ALA A 272 -10.10 -38.65 -21.05
N TYR A 273 -9.88 -39.87 -21.54
CA TYR A 273 -9.57 -41.03 -20.71
C TYR A 273 -8.17 -40.91 -20.07
N VAL A 274 -7.17 -40.43 -20.81
CA VAL A 274 -5.82 -40.18 -20.27
C VAL A 274 -5.87 -39.15 -19.13
N ARG A 275 -6.61 -38.05 -19.32
CA ARG A 275 -6.80 -37.04 -18.27
C ARG A 275 -7.49 -37.64 -17.05
N ALA A 276 -8.61 -38.35 -17.23
CA ALA A 276 -9.35 -38.96 -16.11
C ALA A 276 -8.48 -39.95 -15.32
N LEU A 277 -7.69 -40.76 -16.03
CA LEU A 277 -6.74 -41.70 -15.44
C LEU A 277 -5.63 -40.99 -14.66
N ARG A 278 -5.03 -39.93 -15.22
CA ARG A 278 -4.00 -39.13 -14.53
C ARG A 278 -4.56 -38.37 -13.33
N LEU A 279 -5.79 -37.86 -13.41
CA LEU A 279 -6.46 -37.25 -12.26
C LEU A 279 -6.64 -38.26 -11.14
N ALA A 280 -7.21 -39.43 -11.42
CA ALA A 280 -7.36 -40.48 -10.42
C ALA A 280 -6.01 -40.90 -9.81
N ALA A 281 -4.98 -41.13 -10.63
CA ALA A 281 -3.67 -41.51 -10.15
C ALA A 281 -2.97 -40.42 -9.31
N SER A 282 -3.18 -39.14 -9.62
CA SER A 282 -2.53 -38.02 -8.96
C SER A 282 -3.26 -37.50 -7.71
N THR A 283 -4.56 -37.75 -7.58
CA THR A 283 -5.35 -37.34 -6.40
C THR A 283 -5.58 -38.48 -5.41
N GLY A 284 -5.63 -39.73 -5.86
CA GLY A 284 -5.82 -40.88 -4.98
C GLY A 284 -4.60 -41.28 -4.14
N SER A 285 -4.86 -41.98 -3.04
CA SER A 285 -3.87 -42.79 -2.31
C SER A 285 -3.77 -44.22 -2.88
N GLY A 286 -4.61 -44.56 -3.86
CA GLY A 286 -4.65 -45.81 -4.61
C GLY A 286 -5.52 -45.66 -5.86
N LEU A 287 -5.53 -46.66 -6.73
CA LEU A 287 -6.29 -46.67 -7.98
C LEU A 287 -7.21 -47.90 -8.06
N LEU A 288 -8.46 -47.68 -8.45
CA LEU A 288 -9.39 -48.73 -8.86
C LEU A 288 -9.76 -48.50 -10.34
N LEU A 289 -9.41 -49.43 -11.21
CA LEU A 289 -9.67 -49.33 -12.64
C LEU A 289 -10.59 -50.47 -13.13
N PRO A 290 -11.76 -50.17 -13.72
CA PRO A 290 -12.60 -51.19 -14.33
C PRO A 290 -12.05 -51.70 -15.66
N MET A 291 -12.15 -53.01 -15.88
CA MET A 291 -11.84 -53.65 -17.15
C MET A 291 -12.59 -52.97 -18.31
N GLY A 292 -11.92 -52.85 -19.44
CA GLY A 292 -12.42 -52.13 -20.61
C GLY A 292 -12.09 -50.63 -20.60
N PHE A 293 -11.63 -50.07 -19.47
CA PHE A 293 -11.12 -48.68 -19.45
C PHE A 293 -9.88 -48.55 -20.32
N GLU A 294 -8.99 -49.55 -20.28
CA GLU A 294 -7.77 -49.62 -21.09
C GLU A 294 -8.06 -49.72 -22.60
N ALA A 295 -9.29 -50.08 -22.97
CA ALA A 295 -9.78 -50.14 -24.34
C ALA A 295 -10.65 -48.92 -24.73
N ALA A 296 -10.85 -47.96 -23.81
CA ALA A 296 -11.80 -46.86 -23.92
C ALA A 296 -13.23 -47.30 -24.29
N ASP A 297 -13.71 -48.36 -23.64
CA ASP A 297 -15.02 -48.95 -23.93
C ASP A 297 -16.18 -47.96 -23.75
N ARG A 298 -17.15 -48.05 -24.67
CA ARG A 298 -18.38 -47.24 -24.65
C ARG A 298 -19.55 -47.91 -23.92
N ALA A 299 -19.52 -49.24 -23.81
CA ALA A 299 -20.58 -50.00 -23.16
C ALA A 299 -20.30 -50.20 -21.66
N PRO A 300 -21.28 -49.99 -20.77
CA PRO A 300 -21.15 -50.33 -19.34
C PRO A 300 -20.88 -51.83 -19.13
N LEU A 301 -20.31 -52.18 -17.97
CA LEU A 301 -20.21 -53.58 -17.53
C LEU A 301 -21.62 -54.08 -17.12
N GLY A 302 -22.16 -55.14 -17.75
CA GLY A 302 -23.48 -55.71 -17.38
C GLY A 302 -24.04 -56.77 -18.35
N GLU A 303 -25.24 -57.30 -18.05
CA GLU A 303 -25.92 -58.33 -18.88
C GLU A 303 -26.34 -57.75 -20.25
N GLY A 304 -25.56 -58.07 -21.28
CA GLY A 304 -25.80 -57.67 -22.68
C GLY A 304 -24.63 -56.90 -23.33
N GLY A 305 -23.63 -56.47 -22.56
CA GLY A 305 -22.37 -55.93 -23.09
C GLY A 305 -21.36 -57.07 -23.29
N GLY A 306 -20.89 -57.26 -24.53
CA GLY A 306 -19.83 -58.23 -24.83
C GLY A 306 -18.48 -57.88 -24.19
N LEU A 307 -17.50 -58.79 -24.35
CA LEU A 307 -16.09 -58.56 -24.05
C LEU A 307 -15.61 -57.22 -24.65
N PRO A 308 -14.58 -56.57 -24.07
CA PRO A 308 -14.11 -55.23 -24.47
C PRO A 308 -13.92 -55.09 -25.99
N GLY A 309 -14.33 -53.95 -26.55
CA GLY A 309 -14.16 -53.64 -27.98
C GLY A 309 -12.90 -52.80 -28.23
N GLU A 310 -12.23 -52.99 -29.37
CA GLU A 310 -11.02 -52.23 -29.72
C GLU A 310 -11.36 -50.79 -30.16
N ASN A 311 -11.51 -49.84 -29.22
CA ASN A 311 -11.77 -48.42 -29.55
C ASN A 311 -10.50 -47.54 -29.45
N ALA A 312 -9.69 -47.71 -28.40
CA ALA A 312 -8.36 -47.09 -28.24
C ALA A 312 -7.48 -47.95 -27.32
N ASP A 313 -6.16 -47.99 -27.53
CA ASP A 313 -5.24 -48.71 -26.63
C ASP A 313 -4.58 -47.75 -25.64
N LEU A 314 -5.01 -47.82 -24.37
CA LEU A 314 -4.47 -47.03 -23.26
C LEU A 314 -3.57 -47.85 -22.33
N THR A 315 -3.10 -49.01 -22.79
CA THR A 315 -2.28 -49.94 -21.98
C THR A 315 -1.01 -49.24 -21.46
N THR A 316 -0.39 -48.36 -22.24
CA THR A 316 0.83 -47.63 -21.85
C THR A 316 0.56 -46.63 -20.72
N GLU A 317 -0.56 -45.92 -20.82
CA GLU A 317 -1.02 -44.90 -19.88
C GLU A 317 -1.50 -45.52 -18.59
N VAL A 318 -2.17 -46.68 -18.64
CA VAL A 318 -2.52 -47.48 -17.46
C VAL A 318 -1.28 -47.93 -16.70
N ARG A 319 -0.25 -48.44 -17.40
CA ARG A 319 1.03 -48.76 -16.75
C ARG A 319 1.70 -47.54 -16.12
N ALA A 320 1.65 -46.39 -16.80
CA ALA A 320 2.21 -45.14 -16.28
C ALA A 320 1.45 -44.65 -15.04
N ALA A 321 0.12 -44.76 -15.03
CA ALA A 321 -0.72 -44.42 -13.88
C ALA A 321 -0.44 -45.33 -12.68
N ASN A 322 -0.29 -46.64 -12.89
CA ASN A 322 0.07 -47.59 -11.84
C ASN A 322 1.47 -47.34 -11.26
N ARG A 323 2.44 -46.89 -12.08
CA ARG A 323 3.74 -46.42 -11.57
C ARG A 323 3.60 -45.13 -10.78
N LEU A 324 2.84 -44.17 -11.28
CA LEU A 324 2.61 -42.89 -10.62
C LEU A 324 1.98 -43.05 -9.23
N VAL A 325 0.98 -43.92 -9.08
CA VAL A 325 0.38 -44.21 -7.78
C VAL A 325 1.41 -44.75 -6.79
N ALA A 326 2.33 -45.61 -7.24
CA ALA A 326 3.42 -46.11 -6.40
C ALA A 326 4.44 -45.00 -6.04
N GLU A 327 4.78 -44.12 -6.98
CA GLU A 327 5.67 -42.97 -6.74
C GLU A 327 5.07 -41.93 -5.79
N LEU A 328 3.75 -41.75 -5.83
CA LEU A 328 3.02 -40.82 -4.98
C LEU A 328 2.63 -41.40 -3.62
N ALA A 329 2.91 -42.68 -3.37
CA ALA A 329 2.63 -43.36 -2.09
C ALA A 329 3.15 -42.59 -0.85
N PRO A 330 4.33 -41.92 -0.88
CA PRO A 330 4.81 -41.13 0.26
C PRO A 330 4.02 -39.84 0.51
N PHE A 331 3.14 -39.41 -0.41
CA PHE A 331 2.38 -38.15 -0.38
C PHE A 331 0.89 -38.38 -0.11
N ASP A 332 0.58 -39.30 0.81
CA ASP A 332 -0.77 -39.63 1.30
C ASP A 332 -1.26 -38.71 2.44
N GLY A 333 -0.44 -37.70 2.79
CA GLY A 333 -0.72 -36.74 3.84
C GLY A 333 -1.73 -35.67 3.44
N THR A 334 -1.47 -34.42 3.84
CA THR A 334 -2.38 -33.31 3.56
C THR A 334 -2.48 -33.00 2.07
N MET A 335 -3.71 -32.77 1.60
CA MET A 335 -4.04 -32.26 0.29
C MET A 335 -4.62 -30.84 0.39
N ARG A 336 -4.20 -29.93 -0.49
CA ARG A 336 -4.68 -28.54 -0.50
C ARG A 336 -4.79 -27.98 -1.91
N LEU A 337 -5.93 -27.37 -2.22
CA LEU A 337 -6.10 -26.58 -3.44
C LEU A 337 -5.41 -25.21 -3.30
N LEU A 338 -4.57 -24.83 -4.25
CA LEU A 338 -3.85 -23.55 -4.25
C LEU A 338 -4.45 -22.50 -5.19
N THR A 339 -5.32 -22.91 -6.11
CA THR A 339 -6.03 -22.04 -7.06
C THR A 339 -7.53 -22.12 -6.84
N GLY A 340 -8.27 -21.03 -7.10
CA GLY A 340 -9.74 -21.04 -7.04
C GLY A 340 -10.40 -21.73 -8.25
N PRO A 341 -11.70 -22.10 -8.17
CA PRO A 341 -12.41 -22.81 -9.24
C PRO A 341 -12.47 -22.08 -10.60
N SER A 342 -12.36 -20.75 -10.59
CA SER A 342 -12.35 -19.88 -11.78
C SER A 342 -10.97 -19.76 -12.45
N SER A 343 -9.90 -20.27 -11.84
CA SER A 343 -8.55 -20.26 -12.40
C SER A 343 -8.48 -21.06 -13.71
N PRO A 344 -7.74 -20.64 -14.76
CA PRO A 344 -7.69 -21.37 -16.03
C PRO A 344 -7.24 -22.83 -15.87
N ALA A 345 -6.37 -23.10 -14.90
CA ALA A 345 -5.96 -24.43 -14.48
C ALA A 345 -5.96 -24.55 -12.94
N THR A 346 -5.93 -25.79 -12.46
CA THR A 346 -5.97 -26.12 -11.04
C THR A 346 -4.58 -26.50 -10.53
N ALA A 347 -4.15 -25.91 -9.41
CA ALA A 347 -2.94 -26.30 -8.69
C ALA A 347 -3.33 -26.96 -7.36
N LEU A 348 -2.91 -28.21 -7.17
CA LEU A 348 -3.23 -29.04 -6.02
C LEU A 348 -1.94 -29.53 -5.35
N LEU A 349 -1.75 -29.20 -4.08
CA LEU A 349 -0.59 -29.60 -3.29
C LEU A 349 -0.89 -30.88 -2.52
N ARG A 350 0.03 -31.84 -2.53
CA ARG A 350 0.03 -33.05 -1.70
C ARG A 350 1.30 -33.10 -0.88
N ALA A 351 1.18 -33.35 0.42
CA ALA A 351 2.30 -33.37 1.36
C ALA A 351 2.71 -34.78 1.75
N SER A 352 3.99 -34.97 2.10
CA SER A 352 4.51 -36.22 2.63
C SER A 352 4.05 -36.56 4.06
N GLY A 353 3.15 -35.76 4.64
CA GLY A 353 2.67 -35.91 6.00
C GLY A 353 1.43 -35.08 6.27
N CYS A 354 0.79 -35.32 7.42
CA CYS A 354 -0.48 -34.70 7.82
C CYS A 354 -0.40 -33.23 8.21
N ASP A 355 0.81 -32.66 8.31
CA ASP A 355 1.05 -31.27 8.66
C ASP A 355 2.10 -30.66 7.73
N LEU A 356 1.68 -29.70 6.91
CA LEU A 356 2.55 -28.96 5.98
C LEU A 356 3.70 -28.23 6.70
N ARG A 357 3.57 -27.92 7.99
CA ARG A 357 4.62 -27.24 8.78
C ARG A 357 5.78 -28.14 9.12
N THR A 358 5.60 -29.46 9.10
CA THR A 358 6.64 -30.45 9.41
C THR A 358 6.93 -31.41 8.26
N ALA A 359 6.13 -31.40 7.19
CA ALA A 359 6.40 -32.21 6.01
C ALA A 359 7.77 -31.87 5.40
N GLU A 360 8.49 -32.90 4.96
CA GLU A 360 9.83 -32.77 4.37
C GLU A 360 9.76 -32.52 2.86
N ALA A 361 8.69 -32.98 2.21
CA ALA A 361 8.49 -32.84 0.78
C ALA A 361 7.00 -32.68 0.42
N VAL A 362 6.77 -32.12 -0.75
CA VAL A 362 5.45 -31.96 -1.36
C VAL A 362 5.50 -32.30 -2.85
N ILE A 363 4.35 -32.70 -3.38
CA ILE A 363 4.06 -32.75 -4.82
C ILE A 363 3.01 -31.70 -5.13
N LEU A 364 3.26 -30.90 -6.16
CA LEU A 364 2.32 -29.96 -6.73
C LEU A 364 1.79 -30.54 -8.04
N VAL A 365 0.49 -30.85 -8.07
CA VAL A 365 -0.23 -31.36 -9.23
C VAL A 365 -0.89 -30.18 -9.94
N LEU A 366 -0.42 -29.88 -11.15
CA LEU A 366 -0.99 -28.87 -12.03
C LEU A 366 -1.92 -29.56 -13.04
N ILE A 367 -3.16 -29.10 -13.13
CA ILE A 367 -4.24 -29.76 -13.85
C ILE A 367 -4.87 -28.77 -14.81
N ASN A 368 -4.87 -29.07 -16.10
CA ASN A 368 -5.70 -28.39 -17.07
C ASN A 368 -7.03 -29.16 -17.27
N PRO A 369 -8.15 -28.66 -16.75
CA PRO A 369 -9.45 -29.31 -16.87
C PRO A 369 -10.11 -29.09 -18.23
N SER A 370 -9.58 -28.23 -19.12
CA SER A 370 -10.08 -28.10 -20.50
C SER A 370 -9.43 -29.14 -21.41
N LEU A 371 -10.19 -29.82 -22.27
CA LEU A 371 -9.63 -30.71 -23.30
C LEU A 371 -9.30 -29.99 -24.61
N ASP A 372 -9.70 -28.72 -24.75
CA ASP A 372 -9.59 -27.98 -26.01
C ASP A 372 -8.64 -26.78 -25.92
N THR A 373 -8.40 -26.26 -24.71
CA THR A 373 -7.68 -25.00 -24.50
C THR A 373 -6.46 -25.21 -23.60
N ALA A 374 -5.30 -24.68 -24.01
CA ALA A 374 -4.10 -24.64 -23.18
C ALA A 374 -4.25 -23.63 -22.03
N ALA A 375 -3.61 -23.87 -20.89
CA ALA A 375 -3.75 -23.04 -19.70
C ALA A 375 -2.40 -22.64 -19.10
N ALA A 376 -2.18 -21.34 -18.93
CA ALA A 376 -1.02 -20.82 -18.21
C ALA A 376 -1.41 -20.46 -16.76
N LEU A 377 -0.50 -20.70 -15.83
CA LEU A 377 -0.64 -20.28 -14.44
C LEU A 377 0.55 -19.40 -14.06
N ASP A 378 0.28 -18.25 -13.44
CA ASP A 378 1.33 -17.43 -12.83
C ASP A 378 1.67 -18.01 -11.44
N PRO A 379 2.89 -18.55 -11.24
CA PRO A 379 3.28 -19.16 -9.96
C PRO A 379 3.17 -18.21 -8.77
N SER A 380 3.32 -16.89 -8.99
CA SER A 380 3.23 -15.89 -7.93
C SER A 380 1.86 -15.84 -7.26
N THR A 381 0.81 -16.30 -7.96
CA THR A 381 -0.58 -16.26 -7.47
C THR A 381 -0.92 -17.39 -6.50
N PHE A 382 -0.18 -18.50 -6.52
CA PHE A 382 -0.52 -19.70 -5.73
C PHE A 382 0.64 -20.30 -4.93
N LEU A 383 1.91 -20.09 -5.34
CA LEU A 383 3.07 -20.58 -4.58
C LEU A 383 3.23 -20.01 -3.16
N PRO A 384 2.75 -18.80 -2.80
CA PRO A 384 2.77 -18.36 -1.39
C PRO A 384 2.10 -19.34 -0.42
N ALA A 385 1.07 -20.07 -0.90
CA ALA A 385 0.40 -21.12 -0.11
C ALA A 385 1.24 -22.40 0.07
N ALA A 386 2.36 -22.53 -0.65
CA ALA A 386 3.36 -23.59 -0.54
C ALA A 386 4.75 -23.08 -0.10
N SER A 387 4.82 -21.89 0.51
CA SER A 387 6.05 -21.12 0.78
C SER A 387 7.18 -21.81 1.57
N ALA A 388 6.89 -22.90 2.28
CA ALA A 388 7.92 -23.69 2.98
C ALA A 388 8.73 -24.61 2.04
N PHE A 389 8.33 -24.74 0.77
CA PHE A 389 8.88 -25.71 -0.17
C PHE A 389 9.40 -25.05 -1.43
N GLY A 390 10.53 -25.53 -1.93
CA GLY A 390 11.16 -25.05 -3.15
C GLY A 390 12.63 -25.49 -3.27
N PRO A 391 13.23 -25.40 -4.48
CA PRO A 391 12.57 -25.14 -5.76
C PRO A 391 11.62 -26.29 -6.15
N PHE A 392 10.61 -25.97 -6.98
CA PHE A 392 9.74 -26.98 -7.59
C PHE A 392 10.36 -27.46 -8.88
N GLU A 393 10.48 -28.77 -9.05
CA GLU A 393 11.09 -29.43 -10.21
C GLU A 393 10.07 -30.35 -10.86
N ALA A 394 10.00 -30.37 -12.19
CA ALA A 394 9.05 -31.20 -12.90
C ALA A 394 9.48 -32.67 -12.92
N MET A 395 8.56 -33.57 -12.53
CA MET A 395 8.85 -35.00 -12.45
C MET A 395 9.04 -35.67 -13.82
N ASP A 396 8.58 -35.04 -14.90
CA ASP A 396 8.78 -35.50 -16.27
C ASP A 396 10.08 -34.97 -16.91
N GLY A 397 10.90 -34.22 -16.16
CA GLY A 397 12.25 -33.81 -16.55
C GLY A 397 12.33 -32.57 -17.45
N ARG A 398 11.25 -31.79 -17.59
CA ARG A 398 11.29 -30.50 -18.31
C ARG A 398 12.04 -29.42 -17.52
N ASP A 399 12.64 -28.48 -18.26
CA ASP A 399 13.43 -27.38 -17.70
C ASP A 399 12.58 -26.30 -17.01
N ASP A 400 11.42 -25.95 -17.59
CA ASP A 400 10.47 -25.01 -16.99
C ASP A 400 9.29 -25.75 -16.33
N PRO A 401 9.24 -25.85 -14.99
CA PRO A 401 8.16 -26.54 -14.30
C PRO A 401 6.80 -25.88 -14.49
N PHE A 402 6.75 -24.57 -14.76
CA PHE A 402 5.51 -23.78 -14.84
C PHE A 402 5.14 -23.33 -16.26
N GLU A 403 5.76 -23.94 -17.27
CA GLU A 403 5.35 -23.83 -18.67
C GLU A 403 3.83 -24.01 -18.85
N THR A 404 3.23 -23.36 -19.85
CA THR A 404 1.81 -23.53 -20.22
C THR A 404 1.40 -25.01 -20.30
N LEU A 405 0.30 -25.37 -19.66
CA LEU A 405 -0.27 -26.71 -19.70
C LEU A 405 -1.02 -26.93 -21.02
N ALA A 406 -0.73 -28.03 -21.71
CA ALA A 406 -1.49 -28.47 -22.87
C ALA A 406 -2.96 -28.82 -22.49
N PRO A 407 -3.90 -28.83 -23.44
CA PRO A 407 -5.27 -29.26 -23.18
C PRO A 407 -5.30 -30.65 -22.55
N GLY A 408 -5.97 -30.78 -21.39
CA GLY A 408 -6.10 -32.01 -20.62
C GLY A 408 -4.84 -32.45 -19.87
N GLU A 409 -3.75 -31.67 -19.90
CA GLU A 409 -2.50 -32.04 -19.24
C GLU A 409 -2.64 -32.06 -17.71
N VAL A 410 -2.11 -33.12 -17.10
CA VAL A 410 -1.84 -33.22 -15.66
C VAL A 410 -0.34 -33.37 -15.49
N ARG A 411 0.28 -32.39 -14.83
CA ARG A 411 1.73 -32.30 -14.60
C ARG A 411 2.03 -32.31 -13.11
N LEU A 412 3.12 -32.95 -12.72
CA LEU A 412 3.52 -33.08 -11.32
C LEU A 412 4.90 -32.45 -11.09
N LEU A 413 5.00 -31.62 -10.06
CA LEU A 413 6.21 -30.93 -9.66
C LEU A 413 6.58 -31.34 -8.22
N GLY A 414 7.78 -31.83 -8.00
CA GLY A 414 8.29 -32.16 -6.66
C GLY A 414 9.05 -30.99 -6.03
N ALA A 415 8.89 -30.80 -4.72
CA ALA A 415 9.71 -29.88 -3.96
C ALA A 415 10.03 -30.43 -2.57
N ARG A 416 11.23 -30.11 -2.07
CA ARG A 416 11.62 -30.36 -0.68
C ARG A 416 11.44 -29.10 0.15
N ARG A 417 11.38 -29.26 1.47
CA ARG A 417 11.38 -28.13 2.40
C ARG A 417 12.63 -27.29 2.18
N SER A 418 12.43 -26.00 1.93
CA SER A 418 13.52 -25.05 1.74
C SER A 418 14.33 -24.92 3.04
N PRO A 419 15.67 -24.89 2.97
CA PRO A 419 16.49 -24.64 4.14
C PRO A 419 16.20 -23.24 4.70
N VAL A 420 16.12 -23.12 6.03
CA VAL A 420 15.96 -21.83 6.69
C VAL A 420 17.23 -21.00 6.48
N ILE A 421 17.09 -19.76 6.05
CA ILE A 421 18.21 -18.80 6.04
C ILE A 421 18.54 -18.48 7.51
N SER A 422 19.67 -18.99 7.99
CA SER A 422 20.18 -18.64 9.32
C SER A 422 21.11 -17.44 9.20
N SER A 423 20.82 -16.37 9.94
CA SER A 423 21.75 -15.26 10.10
C SER A 423 22.84 -15.64 11.10
N ALA A 424 24.07 -15.17 10.86
CA ALA A 424 25.18 -15.39 11.78
C ALA A 424 24.86 -14.71 13.12
N SER A 425 24.42 -15.51 14.08
CA SER A 425 24.03 -15.03 15.39
C SER A 425 25.26 -14.59 16.18
N ARG A 426 25.32 -13.30 16.57
CA ARG A 426 26.18 -12.84 17.66
C ARG A 426 25.59 -13.20 19.05
N ALA A 427 24.75 -14.24 19.13
CA ALA A 427 24.12 -14.65 20.39
C ALA A 427 25.16 -15.20 21.35
N GLY A 428 25.34 -14.44 22.42
CA GLY A 428 26.21 -14.72 23.52
C GLY A 428 26.18 -13.54 24.47
N ARG A 429 26.93 -13.63 25.56
CA ARG A 429 26.98 -12.58 26.59
C ARG A 429 27.36 -11.21 26.02
N GLN A 430 28.12 -11.16 24.93
CA GLN A 430 28.50 -9.91 24.26
C GLN A 430 27.35 -9.30 23.43
N GLY A 431 26.57 -10.12 22.72
CA GLY A 431 25.36 -9.67 22.02
C GLY A 431 24.30 -9.15 22.99
N ALA A 432 24.08 -9.86 24.10
CA ALA A 432 23.17 -9.40 25.16
C ALA A 432 23.65 -8.11 25.83
N LYS A 433 24.95 -7.97 26.13
CA LYS A 433 25.53 -6.72 26.65
C LYS A 433 25.42 -5.56 25.66
N ALA A 434 25.49 -5.81 24.36
CA ALA A 434 25.29 -4.79 23.34
C ALA A 434 23.81 -4.38 23.25
N ALA A 435 22.88 -5.33 23.27
CA ALA A 435 21.44 -5.06 23.30
C ALA A 435 21.02 -4.30 24.56
N ALA A 436 21.55 -4.64 25.74
CA ALA A 436 21.29 -3.93 26.99
C ALA A 436 21.83 -2.49 27.03
N LYS A 437 22.70 -2.10 26.09
CA LYS A 437 23.15 -0.71 25.90
C LYS A 437 22.27 0.08 24.94
N ALA A 438 21.36 -0.58 24.23
CA ALA A 438 20.42 0.11 23.36
C ALA A 438 19.48 0.99 24.20
N PRO A 439 19.02 2.12 23.66
CA PRO A 439 18.01 2.94 24.33
C PRO A 439 16.78 2.09 24.66
N ARG A 440 16.31 2.14 25.90
CA ARG A 440 15.08 1.46 26.33
C ARG A 440 13.83 2.19 25.85
N LEU A 441 13.88 3.53 25.83
CA LEU A 441 12.81 4.39 25.35
C LEU A 441 12.97 4.65 23.86
N VAL A 442 11.84 4.74 23.16
CA VAL A 442 11.74 5.08 21.75
C VAL A 442 11.22 6.52 21.61
N ILE A 443 11.84 7.28 20.72
CA ILE A 443 11.40 8.61 20.31
C ILE A 443 11.34 8.62 18.79
N GLU A 444 10.16 8.80 18.21
CA GLU A 444 9.95 8.79 16.76
C GLU A 444 8.83 9.75 16.34
N GLU A 445 8.60 9.86 15.02
CA GLU A 445 7.56 10.72 14.44
C GLU A 445 7.63 12.20 14.88
N ILE A 446 8.86 12.70 15.05
CA ILE A 446 9.09 14.10 15.45
C ILE A 446 8.53 15.04 14.38
N SER A 447 7.72 16.02 14.80
CA SER A 447 7.17 17.07 13.94
C SER A 447 7.30 18.43 14.62
N PRO A 448 7.53 19.52 13.87
CA PRO A 448 7.78 19.57 12.43
C PRO A 448 9.18 19.03 12.08
N GLN A 449 9.33 18.46 10.89
CA GLN A 449 10.63 18.01 10.38
C GLN A 449 10.67 18.08 8.85
N VAL A 450 11.86 18.28 8.27
CA VAL A 450 12.06 18.31 6.82
C VAL A 450 13.04 17.22 6.41
N ALA A 451 12.60 16.30 5.54
CA ALA A 451 13.35 15.13 5.08
C ALA A 451 14.04 14.29 6.19
N GLY A 452 13.41 14.15 7.35
CA GLY A 452 13.95 13.40 8.49
C GLY A 452 14.98 14.17 9.34
N GLY A 453 15.02 15.50 9.24
CA GLY A 453 15.83 16.40 10.07
C GLY A 453 17.05 17.12 9.46
N PRO A 454 17.62 16.76 8.29
CA PRO A 454 18.83 17.43 7.80
C PRO A 454 18.61 18.86 7.31
N PHE A 455 17.36 19.25 7.02
CA PHE A 455 17.03 20.62 6.59
C PHE A 455 16.24 21.36 7.65
N ALA A 456 16.43 22.68 7.69
CA ALA A 456 15.76 23.52 8.65
C ALA A 456 14.27 23.68 8.31
N VAL A 457 13.42 23.47 9.31
CA VAL A 457 12.03 23.96 9.30
C VAL A 457 12.08 25.50 9.26
N LYS A 458 11.18 26.14 8.52
CA LYS A 458 11.13 27.59 8.42
C LYS A 458 9.96 28.17 9.19
N ARG A 459 10.25 29.18 10.01
CA ARG A 459 9.28 29.93 10.81
C ARG A 459 9.65 31.41 10.79
N ILE A 460 8.80 32.25 11.37
CA ILE A 460 9.14 33.64 11.62
C ILE A 460 9.36 33.91 13.10
N VAL A 461 10.22 34.89 13.43
CA VAL A 461 10.42 35.36 14.79
C VAL A 461 9.10 35.86 15.37
N GLY A 462 8.82 35.50 16.62
CA GLY A 462 7.56 35.76 17.32
C GLY A 462 6.56 34.61 17.24
N GLU A 463 6.75 33.64 16.33
CA GLU A 463 5.90 32.44 16.31
C GLU A 463 6.21 31.51 17.49
N THR A 464 5.17 30.79 17.91
CA THR A 464 5.32 29.64 18.80
C THR A 464 5.37 28.38 17.95
N VAL A 465 6.44 27.60 18.11
CA VAL A 465 6.61 26.33 17.41
C VAL A 465 5.97 25.24 18.22
N GLU A 466 4.94 24.60 17.67
CA GLU A 466 4.38 23.36 18.21
C GLU A 466 5.24 22.17 17.78
N VAL A 467 5.62 21.33 18.73
CA VAL A 467 6.43 20.13 18.52
C VAL A 467 5.64 18.92 19.01
N GLY A 468 5.52 17.92 18.15
CA GLY A 468 4.90 16.63 18.47
C GLY A 468 5.88 15.47 18.29
N ALA A 469 5.73 14.40 19.08
CA ALA A 469 6.42 13.13 18.85
C ALA A 469 5.70 11.94 19.50
N ALA A 470 5.97 10.75 18.97
CA ALA A 470 5.63 9.50 19.61
C ALA A 470 6.77 9.10 20.57
N VAL A 471 6.45 8.92 21.85
CA VAL A 471 7.42 8.56 22.89
C VAL A 471 6.85 7.48 23.80
N TYR A 472 7.50 6.32 23.80
CA TYR A 472 7.04 5.12 24.53
C TYR A 472 8.21 4.24 24.98
N ALA A 473 7.91 3.27 25.84
CA ALA A 473 8.83 2.23 26.31
C ALA A 473 8.07 0.92 26.54
N ASP A 474 8.80 -0.18 26.74
CA ASP A 474 8.22 -1.38 27.34
C ASP A 474 7.77 -1.12 28.78
N GLY A 475 6.77 -1.87 29.27
CA GLY A 475 6.29 -1.81 30.66
C GLY A 475 5.02 -0.97 30.86
N HIS A 476 4.83 -0.47 32.09
CA HIS A 476 3.64 0.27 32.52
C HIS A 476 3.99 1.54 33.34
N GLU A 477 5.28 1.82 33.46
CA GLU A 477 5.83 3.00 34.13
C GLU A 477 5.41 4.27 33.39
N GLN A 478 5.22 5.37 34.14
CA GLN A 478 5.03 6.68 33.54
C GLN A 478 6.33 7.18 32.92
N LEU A 479 6.21 7.85 31.78
CA LEU A 479 7.30 8.53 31.11
C LEU A 479 7.24 10.02 31.38
N ALA A 480 8.42 10.61 31.43
CA ALA A 480 8.63 12.03 31.48
C ALA A 480 9.27 12.45 30.16
N VAL A 481 8.62 13.36 29.44
CA VAL A 481 9.10 13.86 28.14
C VAL A 481 9.36 15.36 28.24
N GLU A 482 10.49 15.79 27.71
CA GLU A 482 10.99 17.15 27.75
C GLU A 482 11.37 17.61 26.35
N LEU A 483 10.77 18.72 25.91
CA LEU A 483 11.17 19.45 24.72
C LEU A 483 12.32 20.37 25.09
N ARG A 484 13.42 20.32 24.33
CA ARG A 484 14.60 21.16 24.53
C ARG A 484 14.85 21.99 23.28
N TRP A 485 15.17 23.27 23.43
CA TRP A 485 15.53 24.13 22.30
C TRP A 485 16.63 25.14 22.65
N ARG A 486 17.32 25.65 21.64
CA ARG A 486 18.34 26.72 21.76
C ARG A 486 18.60 27.43 20.44
N ALA A 487 19.19 28.62 20.51
CA ALA A 487 19.85 29.22 19.35
C ALA A 487 21.22 28.56 19.14
N VAL A 488 21.69 28.45 17.88
CA VAL A 488 22.96 27.75 17.59
C VAL A 488 24.21 28.47 18.12
N ASP A 489 24.09 29.75 18.48
CA ASP A 489 25.16 30.54 19.08
C ASP A 489 25.20 30.46 20.61
N THR A 490 24.32 29.66 21.21
CA THR A 490 24.26 29.41 22.66
C THR A 490 24.47 27.95 22.98
N ASP A 491 25.27 27.65 24.01
CA ASP A 491 25.47 26.27 24.46
C ASP A 491 24.32 25.77 25.34
N ALA A 492 23.71 26.67 26.13
CA ALA A 492 22.64 26.36 27.06
C ALA A 492 21.33 26.01 26.34
N TRP A 493 20.69 24.93 26.77
CA TRP A 493 19.38 24.52 26.29
C TRP A 493 18.29 25.04 27.22
N SER A 494 17.28 25.69 26.66
CA SER A 494 15.99 25.85 27.30
C SER A 494 15.22 24.54 27.22
N SER A 495 14.34 24.27 28.19
CA SER A 495 13.52 23.07 28.17
C SER A 495 12.14 23.29 28.79
N MET A 496 11.20 22.42 28.42
CA MET A 496 9.88 22.34 29.05
C MET A 496 9.34 20.91 29.03
N ARG A 497 8.45 20.59 29.96
CA ARG A 497 7.67 19.35 29.93
C ARG A 497 6.72 19.31 28.74
N MET A 498 6.68 18.17 28.06
CA MET A 498 5.65 17.88 27.06
C MET A 498 4.42 17.28 27.73
N THR A 499 3.25 17.49 27.12
CA THR A 499 1.96 16.97 27.55
C THR A 499 1.62 15.71 26.74
N SER A 500 1.08 14.68 27.38
CA SER A 500 0.59 13.51 26.66
C SER A 500 -0.79 13.79 26.05
N GLU A 501 -0.93 13.49 24.76
CA GLU A 501 -2.19 13.56 23.99
C GLU A 501 -2.90 12.19 23.92
N GLY A 502 -2.35 11.18 24.61
CA GLY A 502 -2.77 9.78 24.49
C GLY A 502 -2.11 9.04 23.32
N ASN A 503 -2.26 7.71 23.30
CA ASN A 503 -1.64 6.84 22.29
C ASN A 503 -0.13 7.10 22.09
N ASP A 504 0.58 7.31 23.21
CA ASP A 504 2.02 7.62 23.25
C ASP A 504 2.44 8.89 22.49
N LEU A 505 1.49 9.75 22.11
CA LEU A 505 1.77 11.04 21.49
C LEU A 505 1.97 12.10 22.56
N TRP A 506 2.97 12.95 22.32
CA TRP A 506 3.35 14.04 23.20
C TRP A 506 3.42 15.34 22.41
N SER A 507 2.96 16.42 23.03
CA SER A 507 2.99 17.77 22.47
C SER A 507 3.75 18.73 23.39
N GLY A 508 4.48 19.67 22.79
CA GLY A 508 5.18 20.74 23.49
C GLY A 508 5.29 21.96 22.60
N ARG A 509 5.64 23.12 23.16
CA ARG A 509 5.73 24.34 22.34
C ARG A 509 6.72 25.35 22.87
N PHE A 510 7.47 26.01 22.00
CA PHE A 510 8.42 27.04 22.42
C PHE A 510 8.34 28.29 21.54
N PRO A 511 8.56 29.49 22.11
CA PRO A 511 8.57 30.73 21.35
C PRO A 511 9.90 30.92 20.61
N LEU A 512 9.84 31.51 19.41
CA LEU A 512 11.02 31.97 18.67
C LEU A 512 11.27 33.45 18.95
N GLU A 513 12.17 33.75 19.87
CA GLU A 513 12.42 35.12 20.32
C GLU A 513 13.51 35.85 19.51
N ARG A 514 14.37 35.08 18.82
CA ARG A 514 15.53 35.60 18.10
C ARG A 514 15.49 35.15 16.65
N MET A 515 16.04 35.97 15.76
CA MET A 515 16.22 35.63 14.35
C MET A 515 17.46 34.76 14.17
N GLY A 516 17.42 33.86 13.19
CA GLY A 516 18.53 32.98 12.83
C GLY A 516 18.25 31.52 13.14
N ARG A 517 19.30 30.71 13.13
CA ARG A 517 19.19 29.26 13.26
C ARG A 517 19.04 28.81 14.71
N HIS A 518 18.07 27.93 14.92
CA HIS A 518 17.74 27.29 16.17
C HIS A 518 17.81 25.77 16.02
N GLN A 519 17.91 25.09 17.15
CA GLN A 519 17.82 23.66 17.26
C GLN A 519 16.79 23.29 18.32
N PHE A 520 16.05 22.20 18.08
CA PHE A 520 15.22 21.58 19.11
C PHE A 520 15.39 20.05 19.11
N ALA A 521 15.19 19.42 20.26
CA ALA A 521 15.31 17.99 20.45
C ALA A 521 14.34 17.55 21.55
N ILE A 522 14.02 16.25 21.56
CA ILE A 522 13.18 15.66 22.58
C ILE A 522 14.04 14.78 23.46
N GLN A 523 13.86 14.89 24.77
CA GLN A 523 14.49 14.03 25.76
C GLN A 523 13.40 13.33 26.57
N ALA A 524 13.54 12.03 26.79
CA ALA A 524 12.59 11.23 27.53
C ALA A 524 13.28 10.32 28.54
N TRP A 525 12.60 10.01 29.64
CA TRP A 525 13.06 9.09 30.68
C TRP A 525 11.88 8.45 31.40
N VAL A 526 12.15 7.38 32.16
CA VAL A 526 11.16 6.80 33.07
C VAL A 526 11.02 7.69 34.30
N ASP A 527 9.82 8.19 34.54
CA ASP A 527 9.50 8.99 35.72
C ASP A 527 9.17 8.07 36.89
N ARG A 528 10.19 7.81 37.74
CA ARG A 528 10.04 6.94 38.91
C ARG A 528 9.06 7.54 39.91
N TYR A 529 9.20 8.83 40.21
CA TYR A 529 8.30 9.48 41.18
C TYR A 529 6.90 9.69 40.60
N GLY A 530 6.76 10.03 39.32
CA GLY A 530 5.46 10.14 38.65
C GLY A 530 4.70 8.81 38.65
N SER A 531 5.40 7.70 38.34
CA SER A 531 4.83 6.34 38.42
C SER A 531 4.32 6.04 39.83
N PHE A 532 5.15 6.31 40.84
CA PHE A 532 4.79 6.15 42.24
C PHE A 532 3.59 7.02 42.63
N HIS A 533 3.59 8.31 42.26
CA HIS A 533 2.53 9.28 42.55
C HIS A 533 1.18 8.81 42.00
N ARG A 534 1.15 8.39 40.72
CA ARG A 534 -0.03 7.82 40.07
C ARG A 534 -0.57 6.60 40.83
N ASP A 535 0.33 5.68 41.16
CA ASP A 535 -0.05 4.39 41.74
C ASP A 535 -0.49 4.55 43.20
N LEU A 536 0.19 5.38 43.99
CA LEU A 536 -0.21 5.75 45.35
C LEU A 536 -1.55 6.47 45.35
N GLY A 537 -1.78 7.42 44.43
CA GLY A 537 -3.06 8.13 44.30
C GLY A 537 -4.23 7.18 44.12
N LYS A 538 -4.12 6.24 43.16
CA LYS A 538 -5.16 5.21 42.92
C LYS A 538 -5.37 4.30 44.14
N LYS A 539 -4.30 3.93 44.86
CA LYS A 539 -4.40 3.09 46.06
C LYS A 539 -5.09 3.82 47.21
N ILE A 540 -4.81 5.11 47.40
CA ILE A 540 -5.47 5.94 48.43
C ILE A 540 -6.95 6.12 48.10
N GLU A 541 -7.29 6.45 46.84
CA GLU A 541 -8.68 6.57 46.38
C GLU A 541 -9.49 5.28 46.57
N ALA A 542 -8.87 4.12 46.33
CA ALA A 542 -9.48 2.82 46.54
C ALA A 542 -9.48 2.34 48.01
N GLY A 543 -8.86 3.09 48.93
CA GLY A 543 -8.76 2.72 50.35
C GLY A 543 -7.88 1.49 50.63
N VAL A 544 -6.92 1.19 49.75
CA VAL A 544 -6.06 0.00 49.83
C VAL A 544 -4.56 0.34 50.00
N ALA A 545 -4.23 1.61 50.23
CA ALA A 545 -2.86 2.04 50.50
C ALA A 545 -2.34 1.43 51.82
N GLN A 546 -1.11 0.92 51.79
CA GLN A 546 -0.44 0.26 52.91
C GLN A 546 0.77 1.08 53.38
N ALA A 547 1.24 0.80 54.59
CA ALA A 547 2.42 1.47 55.16
C ALA A 547 3.68 1.33 54.25
N VAL A 548 3.80 0.22 53.52
CA VAL A 548 4.91 0.00 52.57
C VAL A 548 4.88 0.96 51.38
N ASP A 549 3.69 1.37 50.91
CA ASP A 549 3.55 2.32 49.81
C ASP A 549 4.06 3.70 50.24
N LEU A 550 3.77 4.11 51.49
CA LEU A 550 4.27 5.38 52.03
C LEU A 550 5.79 5.37 52.23
N GLU A 551 6.33 4.24 52.67
CA GLU A 551 7.78 4.04 52.84
C GLU A 551 8.54 4.08 51.51
N GLU A 552 7.95 3.57 50.43
CA GLU A 552 8.51 3.70 49.07
C GLU A 552 8.67 5.19 48.69
N GLY A 553 7.63 6.00 48.89
CA GLY A 553 7.68 7.44 48.64
C GLY A 553 8.73 8.17 49.46
N ARG A 554 8.83 7.86 50.76
CA ARG A 554 9.88 8.41 51.64
C ARG A 554 11.28 8.10 51.12
N ARG A 555 11.52 6.87 50.66
CA ARG A 555 12.82 6.47 50.11
C ARG A 555 13.14 7.18 48.81
N LEU A 556 12.16 7.38 47.93
CA LEU A 556 12.37 8.14 46.69
C LEU A 556 12.78 9.59 46.98
N ILE A 557 12.14 10.25 47.95
CA ILE A 557 12.51 11.62 48.37
C ILE A 557 13.90 11.64 49.00
N ALA A 558 14.21 10.69 49.90
CA ALA A 558 15.52 10.59 50.52
C ALA A 558 16.64 10.29 49.49
N GLU A 559 16.36 9.43 48.50
CA GLU A 559 17.28 9.13 47.38
C GLU A 559 17.54 10.40 46.54
N ALA A 560 16.50 11.18 46.23
CA ALA A 560 16.61 12.43 45.48
C ALA A 560 17.30 13.56 46.27
N ALA A 561 17.13 13.63 47.60
CA ALA A 561 17.83 14.59 48.45
C ALA A 561 19.34 14.33 48.49
N GLY A 562 19.76 13.07 48.34
CA GLY A 562 21.17 12.68 48.28
C GLY A 562 21.97 13.14 49.51
N ALA A 563 23.03 13.91 49.28
CA ALA A 563 23.91 14.43 50.35
C ALA A 563 23.45 15.78 50.94
N ASP A 564 22.54 16.51 50.28
CA ASP A 564 22.04 17.80 50.76
C ASP A 564 20.77 17.63 51.58
N GLN A 565 20.95 17.24 52.84
CA GLN A 565 19.84 17.07 53.78
C GLN A 565 19.33 18.40 54.36
N THR A 566 19.99 19.52 54.04
CA THR A 566 19.61 20.85 54.53
C THR A 566 18.78 21.66 53.52
N GLY A 567 18.68 21.19 52.28
CA GLY A 567 17.84 21.78 51.23
C GLY A 567 16.34 21.48 51.41
N GLU A 568 15.53 22.01 50.49
CA GLU A 568 14.06 21.88 50.52
C GLU A 568 13.59 20.41 50.56
N LEU A 569 14.28 19.51 49.85
CA LEU A 569 13.98 18.07 49.84
C LEU A 569 14.37 17.35 51.12
N GLY A 570 15.49 17.74 51.75
CA GLY A 570 15.88 17.20 53.05
C GLY A 570 14.89 17.59 54.14
N THR A 571 14.46 18.86 54.13
CA THR A 571 13.40 19.36 55.03
C THR A 571 12.08 18.62 54.80
N LEU A 572 11.70 18.40 53.53
CA LEU A 572 10.50 17.62 53.18
C LEU A 572 10.58 16.16 53.66
N ALA A 573 11.75 15.52 53.51
CA ALA A 573 11.96 14.16 53.98
C ALA A 573 11.80 14.05 55.50
N GLU A 574 12.37 15.00 56.25
CA GLU A 574 12.22 15.08 57.71
C GLU A 574 10.77 15.35 58.12
N GLU A 575 10.06 16.25 57.43
CA GLU A 575 8.65 16.54 57.66
C GLU A 575 7.80 15.26 57.52
N ILE A 576 7.90 14.57 56.38
CA ILE A 576 7.10 13.37 56.07
C ILE A 576 7.41 12.19 57.03
N ALA A 577 8.60 12.15 57.61
CA ALA A 577 8.97 11.13 58.60
C ALA A 577 8.19 11.26 59.93
N HIS A 578 7.68 12.45 60.25
CA HIS A 578 6.96 12.72 61.50
C HIS A 578 5.43 12.81 61.34
N LEU A 579 4.92 12.74 60.11
CA LEU A 579 3.48 12.77 59.80
C LEU A 579 2.81 11.42 60.05
N SER A 580 1.50 11.45 60.36
CA SER A 580 0.67 10.23 60.35
C SER A 580 0.57 9.63 58.94
N ALA A 581 0.07 8.39 58.81
CA ALA A 581 -0.01 7.72 57.52
C ALA A 581 -0.87 8.49 56.49
N ASP A 582 -2.02 9.00 56.91
CA ASP A 582 -2.94 9.76 56.05
C ASP A 582 -2.32 11.10 55.61
N GLU A 583 -1.72 11.83 56.55
CA GLU A 583 -1.05 13.10 56.28
C GLU A 583 0.18 12.91 55.38
N ALA A 584 0.97 11.85 55.61
CA ALA A 584 2.11 11.52 54.77
C ALA A 584 1.69 11.18 53.34
N GLY A 585 0.59 10.42 53.17
CA GLY A 585 0.04 10.11 51.85
C GLY A 585 -0.37 11.38 51.09
N GLN A 586 -1.10 12.29 51.74
CA GLN A 586 -1.46 13.58 51.14
C GLN A 586 -0.23 14.44 50.82
N ARG A 587 0.77 14.45 51.70
CA ARG A 587 2.00 15.22 51.50
C ARG A 587 2.85 14.69 50.35
N LEU A 588 2.93 13.37 50.17
CA LEU A 588 3.62 12.73 49.04
C LEU A 588 2.95 13.07 47.70
N LEU A 589 1.62 13.22 47.69
CA LEU A 589 0.86 13.57 46.49
C LEU A 589 0.75 15.08 46.23
N ALA A 590 1.22 15.91 47.17
CA ALA A 590 1.07 17.36 47.10
C ALA A 590 1.82 17.97 45.89
N PRO A 591 1.25 18.99 45.20
CA PRO A 591 1.87 19.59 44.03
C PRO A 591 3.31 20.09 44.24
N ASP A 592 3.61 20.67 45.40
CA ASP A 592 4.96 21.15 45.72
C ASP A 592 5.96 20.00 45.87
N THR A 593 5.54 18.85 46.42
CA THR A 593 6.37 17.65 46.49
C THR A 593 6.70 17.12 45.10
N VAL A 594 5.69 17.04 44.22
CA VAL A 594 5.88 16.61 42.83
C VAL A 594 6.87 17.53 42.11
N ARG A 595 6.72 18.85 42.26
CA ARG A 595 7.63 19.84 41.68
C ARG A 595 9.07 19.67 42.15
N LEU A 596 9.28 19.47 43.45
CA LEU A 596 10.61 19.24 44.03
C LEU A 596 11.25 17.95 43.50
N MET A 597 10.47 16.88 43.44
CA MET A 597 10.94 15.60 42.91
C MET A 597 11.25 15.69 41.41
N ASP A 598 10.45 16.41 40.63
CA ASP A 598 10.69 16.61 39.20
C ASP A 598 12.04 17.27 38.90
N GLN A 599 12.48 18.16 39.80
CA GLN A 599 13.74 18.89 39.69
C GLN A 599 14.96 18.09 40.16
N ALA A 600 14.80 17.19 41.13
CA ALA A 600 15.93 16.54 41.81
C ALA A 600 16.09 15.04 41.54
N GLN A 601 15.03 14.33 41.17
CA GLN A 601 15.12 12.89 40.96
C GLN A 601 16.09 12.53 39.83
N SER A 602 16.77 11.40 39.96
CA SER A 602 17.62 10.87 38.88
C SER A 602 16.76 10.48 37.66
N ARG A 603 17.10 10.99 36.48
CA ARG A 603 16.42 10.62 35.22
C ARG A 603 16.86 9.20 34.79
N ALA A 604 15.98 8.21 34.87
CA ALA A 604 16.30 6.82 34.54
C ALA A 604 16.10 6.50 33.04
N PHE A 605 17.03 5.77 32.42
CA PHE A 605 16.97 5.38 31.00
C PHE A 605 16.82 6.57 30.02
N VAL A 606 17.53 7.67 30.28
CA VAL A 606 17.49 8.87 29.44
C VAL A 606 17.75 8.52 27.98
N CYS A 607 16.81 8.88 27.11
CA CYS A 607 16.90 8.83 25.67
C CYS A 607 16.74 10.24 25.12
N ALA A 608 17.47 10.59 24.07
CA ALA A 608 17.34 11.88 23.40
C ALA A 608 17.34 11.68 21.89
N SER A 609 16.49 12.43 21.20
CA SER A 609 16.47 12.47 19.74
C SER A 609 17.69 13.20 19.19
N GLU A 610 17.94 13.02 17.89
CA GLU A 610 18.79 13.97 17.16
C GLU A 610 18.15 15.37 17.15
N ALA A 611 19.00 16.40 17.11
CA ALA A 611 18.55 17.77 17.09
C ALA A 611 18.02 18.14 15.70
N GLN A 612 16.78 18.62 15.65
CA GLN A 612 16.14 19.16 14.46
C GLN A 612 16.56 20.61 14.25
N CYS A 613 16.79 21.02 13.01
CA CYS A 613 17.13 22.40 12.66
C CYS A 613 15.89 23.23 12.36
N LEU A 614 15.92 24.50 12.74
CA LEU A 614 14.86 25.47 12.44
C LEU A 614 15.48 26.84 12.14
N ASP A 615 15.01 27.51 11.09
CA ASP A 615 15.37 28.90 10.78
C ASP A 615 14.20 29.82 11.13
N ALA A 616 14.46 30.75 12.07
CA ALA A 616 13.54 31.82 12.44
C ALA A 616 13.88 33.08 11.64
N GLU A 617 13.00 33.48 10.73
CA GLU A 617 13.19 34.62 9.83
C GLU A 617 12.33 35.81 10.22
N ARG A 618 12.59 36.99 9.65
CA ARG A 618 11.70 38.14 9.80
C ARG A 618 10.38 37.93 9.05
N ARG A 619 9.35 38.70 9.42
CA ARG A 619 7.98 38.57 8.92
C ARG A 619 7.88 38.69 7.40
N GLU A 620 8.70 39.54 6.78
CA GLU A 620 8.69 39.77 5.33
C GLU A 620 9.10 38.53 4.52
N ALA A 621 9.74 37.54 5.15
CA ALA A 621 9.98 36.24 4.53
C ALA A 621 8.68 35.50 4.24
N GLN A 622 7.59 35.80 4.95
CA GLN A 622 6.27 35.16 4.82
C GLN A 622 5.17 36.11 4.35
N PHE A 623 5.28 37.40 4.65
CA PHE A 623 4.26 38.40 4.33
C PHE A 623 4.88 39.68 3.77
N ALA A 624 4.72 39.89 2.47
CA ALA A 624 5.16 41.09 1.78
C ALA A 624 4.43 41.25 0.44
N SER A 625 4.24 42.48 0.02
CA SER A 625 3.73 42.82 -1.31
C SER A 625 4.86 43.44 -2.15
N TRP A 626 5.17 42.78 -3.27
CA TRP A 626 6.31 43.11 -4.13
C TRP A 626 5.87 43.93 -5.35
N TYR A 627 6.63 44.95 -5.70
CA TYR A 627 6.45 45.71 -6.93
C TYR A 627 7.77 45.76 -7.69
N GLU A 628 7.76 45.28 -8.93
CA GLU A 628 8.92 45.31 -9.83
C GLU A 628 8.79 46.48 -10.81
N LEU A 629 9.84 47.29 -10.91
CA LEU A 629 9.95 48.33 -11.94
C LEU A 629 11.38 48.40 -12.49
N PHE A 630 11.52 48.99 -13.67
CA PHE A 630 12.82 49.29 -14.27
C PHE A 630 13.21 50.73 -13.93
N PRO A 631 14.30 50.97 -13.17
CA PRO A 631 14.73 52.33 -12.83
C PRO A 631 14.93 53.22 -14.06
N ARG A 632 15.51 52.66 -15.13
CA ARG A 632 15.75 53.37 -16.40
C ARG A 632 14.50 53.88 -17.11
N SER A 633 13.33 53.33 -16.78
CA SER A 633 12.04 53.74 -17.35
C SER A 633 11.28 54.73 -16.48
N GLN A 634 11.81 55.09 -15.30
CA GLN A 634 11.24 56.17 -14.49
C GLN A 634 11.69 57.49 -15.10
N THR A 635 11.01 57.89 -16.16
CA THR A 635 11.29 59.06 -16.99
C THR A 635 10.00 59.51 -17.67
N ASP A 636 9.95 60.76 -18.09
CA ASP A 636 8.89 61.36 -18.90
C ASP A 636 9.17 61.30 -20.40
N ASP A 637 10.40 60.93 -20.78
CA ASP A 637 10.86 60.89 -22.17
C ASP A 637 11.49 59.52 -22.48
N ALA A 638 10.97 58.83 -23.51
CA ALA A 638 11.46 57.52 -23.95
C ALA A 638 12.90 57.55 -24.49
N SER A 639 13.44 58.74 -24.79
CA SER A 639 14.83 58.96 -25.21
C SER A 639 15.78 59.29 -24.05
N ARG A 640 15.25 59.52 -22.84
CA ARG A 640 16.03 59.83 -21.63
C ARG A 640 16.07 58.61 -20.71
N HIS A 641 17.27 58.18 -20.32
CA HIS A 641 17.44 57.16 -19.29
C HIS A 641 17.07 57.72 -17.91
N GLY A 642 16.22 57.02 -17.16
CA GLY A 642 15.87 57.36 -15.78
C GLY A 642 17.03 57.10 -14.80
N THR A 643 17.07 57.86 -13.71
CA THR A 643 18.09 57.78 -12.65
C THR A 643 17.50 57.24 -11.33
N PHE A 644 18.34 57.00 -10.33
CA PHE A 644 17.84 56.67 -8.99
C PHE A 644 17.00 57.81 -8.37
N ASP A 645 17.29 59.08 -8.65
CA ASP A 645 16.49 60.19 -8.15
C ASP A 645 15.09 60.21 -8.82
N ASP A 646 14.98 59.87 -10.11
CA ASP A 646 13.66 59.73 -10.75
C ASP A 646 12.84 58.57 -10.12
N VAL A 647 13.49 57.52 -9.60
CA VAL A 647 12.82 56.48 -8.83
C VAL A 647 12.32 57.00 -7.48
N ILE A 648 13.09 57.87 -6.80
CA ILE A 648 12.69 58.48 -5.53
C ILE A 648 11.35 59.22 -5.69
N ASP A 649 11.18 59.96 -6.78
CA ASP A 649 9.93 60.66 -7.09
C ASP A 649 8.71 59.73 -7.25
N ARG A 650 8.94 58.45 -7.58
CA ARG A 650 7.89 57.44 -7.74
C ARG A 650 7.50 56.73 -6.44
N LEU A 651 8.35 56.74 -5.41
CA LEU A 651 8.13 56.03 -4.14
C LEU A 651 6.78 56.35 -3.46
N PRO A 652 6.30 57.62 -3.41
CA PRO A 652 5.01 57.93 -2.79
C PRO A 652 3.83 57.19 -3.41
N ALA A 653 3.82 57.04 -4.75
CA ALA A 653 2.75 56.34 -5.46
C ALA A 653 2.79 54.82 -5.23
N ILE A 654 3.99 54.23 -5.23
CA ILE A 654 4.19 52.80 -4.93
C ILE A 654 3.73 52.51 -3.49
N ARG A 655 4.09 53.39 -2.55
CA ARG A 655 3.63 53.29 -1.17
C ARG A 655 2.12 53.45 -1.04
N ALA A 656 1.49 54.34 -1.82
CA ALA A 656 0.03 54.50 -1.84
C ALA A 656 -0.72 53.26 -2.38
N MET A 657 -0.07 52.47 -3.25
CA MET A 657 -0.54 51.14 -3.64
C MET A 657 -0.38 50.08 -2.53
N GLY A 658 0.35 50.40 -1.47
CA GLY A 658 0.49 49.56 -0.29
C GLY A 658 1.52 48.44 -0.45
N PHE A 659 2.48 48.56 -1.37
CA PHE A 659 3.61 47.64 -1.47
C PHE A 659 4.61 47.82 -0.31
N ASP A 660 5.42 46.78 -0.11
CA ASP A 660 6.44 46.70 0.96
C ASP A 660 7.85 46.50 0.37
N VAL A 661 7.95 45.85 -0.78
CA VAL A 661 9.23 45.57 -1.46
C VAL A 661 9.21 46.16 -2.85
N LEU A 662 10.24 46.93 -3.18
CA LEU A 662 10.52 47.47 -4.51
C LEU A 662 11.68 46.70 -5.13
N TYR A 663 11.39 45.90 -6.15
CA TYR A 663 12.33 45.01 -6.82
C TYR A 663 12.84 45.64 -8.12
N PHE A 664 14.16 45.65 -8.30
CA PHE A 664 14.80 46.09 -9.54
C PHE A 664 15.45 44.91 -10.28
N PRO A 665 15.31 44.86 -11.63
CA PRO A 665 16.24 44.15 -12.49
C PRO A 665 17.70 44.59 -12.22
N PRO A 666 18.71 43.91 -12.78
CA PRO A 666 20.11 44.27 -12.54
C PRO A 666 20.40 45.76 -12.81
N ILE A 667 21.07 46.42 -11.87
CA ILE A 667 21.40 47.85 -11.89
C ILE A 667 22.85 48.12 -12.33
N HIS A 668 23.48 47.12 -12.93
CA HIS A 668 24.91 47.11 -13.26
C HIS A 668 25.15 47.58 -14.71
N PRO A 669 26.40 47.96 -15.08
CA PRO A 669 26.76 48.26 -16.46
C PRO A 669 26.35 47.15 -17.44
N ILE A 670 25.89 47.52 -18.64
CA ILE A 670 25.37 46.58 -19.65
C ILE A 670 26.35 46.43 -20.81
N GLY A 671 26.63 45.19 -21.20
CA GLY A 671 27.55 44.86 -22.31
C GLY A 671 27.15 45.48 -23.66
N GLN A 672 28.14 45.70 -24.53
CA GLN A 672 27.95 46.25 -25.88
C GLN A 672 28.03 45.16 -26.95
N ARG A 673 28.88 44.15 -26.77
CA ARG A 673 29.01 43.01 -27.69
C ARG A 673 27.76 42.14 -27.65
N HIS A 674 27.24 41.86 -28.83
CA HIS A 674 26.01 41.07 -29.03
C HIS A 674 24.80 41.62 -28.26
N ARG A 675 24.81 42.91 -27.90
CA ARG A 675 23.71 43.59 -27.23
C ARG A 675 22.42 43.39 -28.03
N LYS A 676 21.35 43.02 -27.32
CA LYS A 676 20.03 42.87 -27.91
C LYS A 676 19.34 44.21 -28.09
N GLY A 677 18.73 44.40 -29.25
CA GLY A 677 17.89 45.57 -29.55
C GLY A 677 16.42 45.36 -29.18
N LYS A 678 15.59 46.36 -29.52
CA LYS A 678 14.13 46.31 -29.29
C LYS A 678 13.49 44.99 -29.74
N ASN A 679 12.47 44.55 -29.02
CA ASN A 679 11.77 43.28 -29.27
C ASN A 679 12.70 42.05 -29.35
N ASN A 680 13.75 42.00 -28.52
CA ASN A 680 14.71 40.88 -28.47
C ASN A 680 15.45 40.67 -29.82
N SER A 681 15.66 41.74 -30.59
CA SER A 681 16.43 41.72 -31.83
C SER A 681 17.90 41.36 -31.57
N LEU A 682 18.51 40.58 -32.46
CA LEU A 682 19.94 40.25 -32.39
C LEU A 682 20.86 41.42 -32.77
N THR A 683 20.30 42.48 -33.34
CA THR A 683 21.01 43.70 -33.72
C THR A 683 20.42 44.86 -32.94
N ALA A 684 21.24 45.49 -32.10
CA ALA A 684 20.90 46.72 -31.38
C ALA A 684 21.19 47.97 -32.23
N GLY A 685 20.32 48.98 -32.14
CA GLY A 685 20.61 50.34 -32.57
C GLY A 685 21.64 51.02 -31.67
N SER A 686 22.14 52.20 -32.07
CA SER A 686 23.11 52.97 -31.28
C SER A 686 22.58 53.39 -29.91
N ASP A 687 21.27 53.63 -29.85
CA ASP A 687 20.59 54.20 -28.68
C ASP A 687 19.77 53.12 -27.92
N ASP A 688 19.86 51.85 -28.34
CA ASP A 688 19.17 50.77 -27.65
C ASP A 688 19.87 50.47 -26.30
N PRO A 689 19.13 50.49 -25.17
CA PRO A 689 19.72 50.35 -23.84
C PRO A 689 20.15 48.91 -23.54
N GLY A 690 19.69 47.93 -24.34
CA GLY A 690 20.00 46.52 -24.15
C GLY A 690 19.29 45.87 -22.96
N SER A 691 19.62 44.59 -22.73
CA SER A 691 19.09 43.82 -21.60
C SER A 691 19.87 44.11 -20.32
N PRO A 692 19.21 44.49 -19.19
CA PRO A 692 19.90 44.65 -17.90
C PRO A 692 20.59 43.36 -17.42
N TYR A 693 20.09 42.19 -17.85
CA TYR A 693 20.67 40.90 -17.52
C TYR A 693 21.99 40.59 -18.25
N ALA A 694 22.39 41.41 -19.23
CA ALA A 694 23.71 41.34 -19.88
C ALA A 694 24.77 42.12 -19.08
N ILE A 695 24.98 41.67 -17.84
CA ILE A 695 25.80 42.35 -16.82
C ILE A 695 27.27 42.38 -17.23
N GLY A 696 27.88 43.55 -17.16
CA GLY A 696 29.31 43.77 -17.34
C GLY A 696 29.64 44.62 -18.56
N SER A 697 30.44 45.67 -18.35
CA SER A 697 31.09 46.43 -19.41
C SER A 697 32.51 46.82 -18.95
N ALA A 698 33.21 47.65 -19.73
CA ALA A 698 34.48 48.23 -19.28
C ALA A 698 34.33 49.12 -18.02
N GLU A 699 33.11 49.52 -17.65
CA GLU A 699 32.81 50.40 -16.52
C GLU A 699 32.58 49.63 -15.21
N GLY A 700 32.46 48.29 -15.27
CA GLY A 700 32.34 47.44 -14.07
C GLY A 700 31.47 46.19 -14.28
N GLY A 701 31.37 45.39 -13.22
CA GLY A 701 30.61 44.14 -13.17
C GLY A 701 29.47 44.16 -12.14
N HIS A 702 29.27 43.04 -11.46
CA HIS A 702 28.20 42.83 -10.47
C HIS A 702 28.35 43.69 -9.19
N ASP A 703 29.49 44.33 -9.00
CA ASP A 703 29.86 45.21 -7.90
C ASP A 703 29.88 46.70 -8.31
N ALA A 704 29.38 47.02 -9.50
CA ALA A 704 29.29 48.38 -10.03
C ALA A 704 27.85 48.81 -10.29
N ILE A 705 27.64 50.12 -10.37
CA ILE A 705 26.36 50.74 -10.73
C ILE A 705 26.44 51.22 -12.19
N HIS A 706 25.37 51.02 -12.96
CA HIS A 706 25.27 51.53 -14.33
C HIS A 706 25.45 53.06 -14.32
N PRO A 707 26.37 53.64 -15.11
CA PRO A 707 26.69 55.07 -15.00
C PRO A 707 25.50 56.01 -15.20
N GLU A 708 24.56 55.66 -16.09
CA GLU A 708 23.33 56.45 -16.32
C GLU A 708 22.31 56.37 -15.18
N LEU A 709 22.40 55.37 -14.29
CA LEU A 709 21.54 55.32 -13.09
C LEU A 709 22.06 56.23 -11.97
N GLY A 710 23.38 56.45 -11.93
CA GLY A 710 24.06 57.26 -10.94
C GLY A 710 25.27 56.57 -10.32
N THR A 711 25.54 56.91 -9.06
CA THR A 711 26.69 56.48 -8.26
C THR A 711 26.23 55.74 -7.00
N PHE A 712 27.18 55.21 -6.21
CA PHE A 712 26.88 54.63 -4.90
C PHE A 712 26.26 55.64 -3.93
N GLU A 713 26.57 56.93 -4.06
CA GLU A 713 25.95 57.96 -3.23
C GLU A 713 24.47 58.13 -3.59
N ASP A 714 24.16 58.15 -4.89
CA ASP A 714 22.78 58.24 -5.38
C ASP A 714 21.98 57.00 -4.98
N PHE A 715 22.60 55.81 -5.04
CA PHE A 715 21.97 54.57 -4.54
C PHE A 715 21.68 54.61 -3.04
N ARG A 716 22.60 55.13 -2.22
CA ARG A 716 22.34 55.32 -0.77
C ARG A 716 21.21 56.31 -0.51
N ARG A 717 21.08 57.38 -1.31
CA ARG A 717 19.92 58.28 -1.23
C ARG A 717 18.62 57.54 -1.51
N LEU A 718 18.59 56.70 -2.55
CA LEU A 718 17.42 55.87 -2.86
C LEU A 718 17.07 54.90 -1.73
N ILE A 719 18.05 54.21 -1.15
CA ILE A 719 17.84 53.30 -0.01
C ILE A 719 17.24 54.06 1.18
N ALA A 720 17.79 55.23 1.51
CA ALA A 720 17.28 56.06 2.60
C ALA A 720 15.83 56.50 2.34
N ALA A 721 15.54 57.02 1.14
CA ALA A 721 14.19 57.45 0.76
C ALA A 721 13.19 56.28 0.75
N ALA A 722 13.58 55.11 0.25
CA ALA A 722 12.76 53.91 0.29
C ALA A 722 12.37 53.53 1.73
N HIS A 723 13.34 53.52 2.65
CA HIS A 723 13.09 53.25 4.07
C HIS A 723 12.17 54.30 4.72
N GLU A 724 12.31 55.59 4.41
CA GLU A 724 11.40 56.64 4.88
C GLU A 724 9.94 56.41 4.43
N HIS A 725 9.76 55.83 3.25
CA HIS A 725 8.46 55.41 2.74
C HIS A 725 8.00 54.02 3.22
N GLY A 726 8.80 53.32 4.02
CA GLY A 726 8.52 51.96 4.49
C GLY A 726 8.55 50.93 3.36
N LEU A 727 9.43 51.14 2.38
CA LEU A 727 9.73 50.23 1.28
C LEU A 727 11.15 49.66 1.45
N GLU A 728 11.30 48.38 1.15
CA GLU A 728 12.59 47.71 1.09
C GLU A 728 13.01 47.52 -0.37
N ILE A 729 14.28 47.79 -0.70
CA ILE A 729 14.82 47.51 -2.04
C ILE A 729 15.25 46.05 -2.12
N ALA A 730 14.75 45.34 -3.13
CA ALA A 730 15.23 44.04 -3.54
C ALA A 730 16.02 44.15 -4.85
N LEU A 731 17.21 43.56 -4.91
CA LEU A 731 18.01 43.53 -6.13
C LEU A 731 17.95 42.17 -6.80
N ASP A 732 17.94 42.17 -8.13
CA ASP A 732 18.22 40.98 -8.92
C ASP A 732 19.67 40.52 -8.70
N PHE A 733 19.86 39.22 -8.51
CA PHE A 733 21.17 38.58 -8.50
C PHE A 733 21.23 37.50 -9.58
N ALA A 734 21.65 37.90 -10.78
CA ALA A 734 21.85 37.03 -11.92
C ALA A 734 23.32 36.66 -12.10
N ILE A 735 23.66 35.38 -11.87
CA ILE A 735 25.02 34.88 -12.06
C ILE A 735 25.24 34.55 -13.54
N GLN A 736 25.66 35.56 -14.30
CA GLN A 736 26.02 35.48 -15.71
C GLN A 736 26.79 36.74 -16.12
N CYS A 737 27.48 36.70 -17.26
CA CYS A 737 28.32 37.80 -17.70
C CYS A 737 28.02 38.14 -19.16
N SER A 738 28.03 39.42 -19.51
CA SER A 738 28.18 39.83 -20.91
C SER A 738 29.58 39.44 -21.41
N PRO A 739 29.79 39.33 -22.74
CA PRO A 739 31.13 39.14 -23.30
C PRO A 739 32.14 40.26 -22.99
N ASP A 740 31.67 41.40 -22.46
CA ASP A 740 32.49 42.55 -22.08
C ASP A 740 32.75 42.64 -20.56
N HIS A 741 32.23 41.70 -19.77
CA HIS A 741 32.41 41.70 -18.32
C HIS A 741 33.90 41.56 -17.94
N PRO A 742 34.42 42.32 -16.95
CA PRO A 742 35.85 42.27 -16.57
C PRO A 742 36.37 40.86 -16.27
N TRP A 743 35.56 40.03 -15.59
CA TRP A 743 35.89 38.62 -15.31
C TRP A 743 36.27 37.78 -16.54
N ILE A 744 35.77 38.09 -17.75
CA ILE A 744 36.15 37.37 -18.98
C ILE A 744 37.65 37.48 -19.23
N LYS A 745 38.22 38.66 -18.95
CA LYS A 745 39.65 38.95 -19.10
C LYS A 745 40.44 38.57 -17.86
N ASP A 746 39.93 38.94 -16.68
CA ASP A 746 40.67 38.88 -15.43
C ASP A 746 40.63 37.48 -14.80
N HIS A 747 39.58 36.69 -15.09
CA HIS A 747 39.38 35.33 -14.55
C HIS A 747 38.93 34.35 -15.66
N PRO A 748 39.74 34.13 -16.71
CA PRO A 748 39.36 33.25 -17.81
C PRO A 748 39.10 31.80 -17.34
N GLY A 749 39.76 31.36 -16.27
CA GLY A 749 39.57 30.05 -15.64
C GLY A 749 38.17 29.81 -15.05
N TRP A 750 37.33 30.85 -14.92
CA TRP A 750 35.94 30.72 -14.46
C TRP A 750 34.95 30.37 -15.58
N PHE A 751 35.39 30.30 -16.84
CA PHE A 751 34.51 30.09 -17.99
C PHE A 751 34.88 28.81 -18.75
N ASP A 752 33.90 28.27 -19.49
CA ASP A 752 34.14 27.16 -20.39
C ASP A 752 34.47 27.63 -21.81
N TRP A 753 35.76 27.58 -22.15
CA TRP A 753 36.29 27.97 -23.45
C TRP A 753 36.29 26.79 -24.40
N ARG A 754 35.76 27.01 -25.59
CA ARG A 754 35.82 26.06 -26.70
C ARG A 754 37.24 25.99 -27.28
N PRO A 755 37.56 24.91 -28.02
CA PRO A 755 38.88 24.76 -28.66
C PRO A 755 39.26 25.89 -29.62
N ASP A 756 38.29 26.64 -30.15
CA ASP A 756 38.51 27.79 -31.04
C ASP A 756 38.69 29.12 -30.29
N GLY A 757 38.70 29.10 -28.95
CA GLY A 757 38.86 30.28 -28.11
C GLY A 757 37.57 31.08 -27.89
N THR A 758 36.40 30.56 -28.29
CA THR A 758 35.10 31.18 -28.01
C THR A 758 34.42 30.60 -26.76
N ILE A 759 33.49 31.34 -26.15
CA ILE A 759 32.64 30.84 -25.06
C ILE A 759 31.23 30.60 -25.61
N LYS A 760 30.59 29.49 -25.19
CA LYS A 760 29.18 29.25 -25.57
C LYS A 760 28.27 30.25 -24.84
N TYR A 761 27.41 30.92 -25.59
CA TYR A 761 26.38 31.78 -25.00
C TYR A 761 25.38 30.98 -24.17
N ALA A 762 24.71 31.63 -23.21
CA ALA A 762 23.76 30.96 -22.33
C ALA A 762 22.47 30.57 -23.08
N GLU A 763 21.88 29.44 -22.70
CA GLU A 763 20.62 28.95 -23.26
C GLU A 763 19.74 28.41 -22.12
N ASN A 764 18.44 28.69 -22.18
CA ASN A 764 17.42 28.01 -21.39
C ASN A 764 16.33 27.50 -22.36
N PRO A 765 16.54 26.33 -22.98
CA PRO A 765 15.77 25.90 -24.15
C PRO A 765 14.25 26.03 -23.94
N PRO A 766 13.52 26.68 -24.88
CA PRO A 766 13.96 27.13 -26.20
C PRO A 766 14.60 28.54 -26.26
N LYS A 767 14.71 29.27 -25.13
CA LYS A 767 15.26 30.63 -25.08
C LYS A 767 16.80 30.62 -25.30
N LYS A 768 17.28 31.58 -26.11
CA LYS A 768 18.70 31.81 -26.40
C LYS A 768 19.11 33.21 -25.98
N TYR A 769 20.28 33.32 -25.36
CA TYR A 769 20.80 34.57 -24.81
C TYR A 769 22.20 34.84 -25.34
N GLN A 770 22.28 35.31 -26.59
CA GLN A 770 23.54 35.58 -27.30
C GLN A 770 24.36 36.71 -26.69
N ASP A 771 23.73 37.55 -25.87
CA ASP A 771 24.27 38.69 -25.15
C ASP A 771 24.97 38.31 -23.83
N ILE A 772 24.93 37.03 -23.42
CA ILE A 772 25.51 36.56 -22.16
C ILE A 772 26.20 35.20 -22.27
N VAL A 773 27.12 34.97 -21.36
CA VAL A 773 27.83 33.71 -21.11
C VAL A 773 27.71 33.32 -19.64
N ASN A 774 27.82 32.02 -19.36
CA ASN A 774 27.76 31.48 -18.01
C ASN A 774 29.17 31.21 -17.46
N VAL A 775 29.34 31.45 -16.15
CA VAL A 775 30.47 30.92 -15.39
C VAL A 775 30.32 29.41 -15.16
N ASP A 776 31.42 28.72 -14.99
CA ASP A 776 31.50 27.31 -14.62
C ASP A 776 31.96 27.17 -13.17
N PHE A 777 31.09 26.63 -12.32
CA PHE A 777 31.29 26.52 -10.87
C PHE A 777 32.29 25.44 -10.45
N TYR A 778 32.72 24.56 -11.37
CA TYR A 778 33.56 23.41 -11.07
C TYR A 778 34.88 23.38 -11.85
N ARG A 779 35.22 24.46 -12.56
CA ARG A 779 36.59 24.65 -13.04
C ARG A 779 37.56 24.64 -11.85
N PRO A 780 38.76 24.05 -12.00
CA PRO A 780 39.75 24.04 -10.92
C PRO A 780 40.08 25.43 -10.36
N GLU A 781 40.09 26.47 -11.20
CA GLU A 781 40.35 27.87 -10.80
C GLU A 781 39.09 28.59 -10.28
N ALA A 782 37.90 28.02 -10.44
CA ALA A 782 36.66 28.60 -9.93
C ALA A 782 36.42 28.25 -8.45
N ILE A 783 36.97 27.14 -7.95
CA ILE A 783 36.83 26.74 -6.55
C ILE A 783 38.13 27.03 -5.79
N PRO A 784 38.11 27.86 -4.72
CA PRO A 784 36.94 28.50 -4.12
C PRO A 784 36.64 29.92 -4.66
N ASP A 785 37.47 30.45 -5.54
CA ASP A 785 37.54 31.90 -5.81
C ASP A 785 36.26 32.50 -6.40
N LEU A 786 35.62 31.84 -7.37
CA LEU A 786 34.33 32.29 -7.93
C LEU A 786 33.24 32.28 -6.86
N TRP A 787 33.21 31.22 -6.02
CA TRP A 787 32.19 31.08 -4.98
C TRP A 787 32.32 32.21 -3.94
N ILE A 788 33.56 32.52 -3.54
CA ILE A 788 33.89 33.62 -2.64
C ILE A 788 33.53 34.97 -3.27
N ALA A 789 33.91 35.21 -4.53
CA ALA A 789 33.61 36.46 -5.23
C ALA A 789 32.09 36.73 -5.29
N LEU A 790 31.29 35.71 -5.62
CA LEU A 790 29.83 35.83 -5.66
C LEU A 790 29.21 36.11 -4.29
N ARG A 791 29.71 35.46 -3.23
CA ARG A 791 29.30 35.77 -1.84
C ARG A 791 29.64 37.22 -1.48
N ASP A 792 30.84 37.67 -1.85
CA ASP A 792 31.32 39.00 -1.48
C ASP A 792 30.58 40.12 -2.22
N VAL A 793 30.11 39.87 -3.45
CA VAL A 793 29.15 40.74 -4.16
C VAL A 793 27.85 40.86 -3.37
N VAL A 794 27.26 39.75 -2.89
CA VAL A 794 26.04 39.81 -2.06
C VAL A 794 26.30 40.61 -0.78
N LEU A 795 27.41 40.34 -0.08
CA LEU A 795 27.77 41.07 1.14
C LEU A 795 28.07 42.55 0.90
N LEU A 796 28.56 42.95 -0.28
CA LEU A 796 28.70 44.34 -0.68
C LEU A 796 27.35 45.04 -0.68
N TRP A 797 26.37 44.49 -1.40
CA TRP A 797 25.03 45.08 -1.48
C TRP A 797 24.31 45.06 -0.12
N VAL A 798 24.57 44.06 0.72
CA VAL A 798 24.12 44.07 2.12
C VAL A 798 24.71 45.25 2.89
N ARG A 799 26.00 45.55 2.73
CA ARG A 799 26.61 46.74 3.36
C ARG A 799 26.03 48.05 2.83
N GLU A 800 25.60 48.09 1.57
CA GLU A 800 24.91 49.25 0.96
C GLU A 800 23.41 49.34 1.33
N GLY A 801 22.91 48.44 2.18
CA GLY A 801 21.56 48.54 2.76
C GLY A 801 20.53 47.59 2.16
N VAL A 802 20.87 46.81 1.14
CA VAL A 802 19.97 45.81 0.56
C VAL A 802 19.81 44.63 1.51
N ARG A 803 18.57 44.14 1.70
CA ARG A 803 18.28 42.97 2.55
C ARG A 803 17.53 41.86 1.84
N THR A 804 17.17 42.07 0.59
CA THR A 804 16.44 41.09 -0.20
C THR A 804 17.07 40.94 -1.58
N PHE A 805 17.27 39.69 -2.01
CA PHE A 805 17.80 39.36 -3.32
C PHE A 805 16.82 38.43 -4.06
N ARG A 806 16.38 38.86 -5.24
CA ARG A 806 15.70 37.99 -6.20
C ARG A 806 16.79 37.31 -7.02
N VAL A 807 16.96 36.00 -6.84
CA VAL A 807 18.02 35.25 -7.51
C VAL A 807 17.48 34.69 -8.82
N ASP A 808 18.14 35.05 -9.92
CA ASP A 808 17.76 34.63 -11.27
C ASP A 808 18.15 33.18 -11.55
N ASN A 809 17.19 32.37 -12.01
CA ASN A 809 17.38 31.00 -12.47
C ASN A 809 18.33 30.15 -11.58
N PRO A 810 18.16 30.09 -10.25
CA PRO A 810 19.10 29.40 -9.36
C PRO A 810 19.16 27.89 -9.62
N HIS A 811 18.14 27.32 -10.25
CA HIS A 811 18.08 25.92 -10.67
C HIS A 811 19.11 25.55 -11.76
N THR A 812 19.74 26.53 -12.39
CA THR A 812 20.83 26.32 -13.37
C THR A 812 22.22 26.33 -12.72
N LYS A 813 22.31 26.62 -11.42
CA LYS A 813 23.55 26.72 -10.64
C LYS A 813 23.59 25.61 -9.58
N PRO A 814 24.78 25.22 -9.06
CA PRO A 814 24.88 24.07 -8.16
C PRO A 814 24.16 24.26 -6.81
N PHE A 815 23.44 23.24 -6.34
CA PHE A 815 22.80 23.28 -5.03
C PHE A 815 23.78 23.47 -3.87
N ALA A 816 24.95 22.82 -3.93
CA ALA A 816 25.96 22.93 -2.88
C ALA A 816 26.48 24.38 -2.73
N PHE A 817 26.60 25.11 -3.85
CA PHE A 817 26.98 26.52 -3.83
C PHE A 817 25.92 27.36 -3.11
N TRP A 818 24.64 27.20 -3.46
CA TRP A 818 23.56 27.96 -2.83
C TRP A 818 23.43 27.65 -1.33
N GLU A 819 23.49 26.37 -0.97
CA GLU A 819 23.43 25.92 0.42
C GLU A 819 24.55 26.54 1.26
N TRP A 820 25.77 26.58 0.73
CA TRP A 820 26.91 27.22 1.38
C TRP A 820 26.77 28.74 1.43
N MET A 821 26.55 29.40 0.28
CA MET A 821 26.56 30.87 0.17
C MET A 821 25.45 31.49 1.04
N ILE A 822 24.23 30.96 0.99
CA ILE A 822 23.10 31.46 1.79
C ILE A 822 23.41 31.29 3.28
N ARG A 823 23.97 30.15 3.69
CA ARG A 823 24.35 29.89 5.08
C ARG A 823 25.42 30.87 5.56
N GLU A 824 26.44 31.14 4.76
CA GLU A 824 27.50 32.09 5.10
C GLU A 824 26.96 33.52 5.24
N VAL A 825 26.14 33.97 4.28
CA VAL A 825 25.52 35.31 4.34
C VAL A 825 24.64 35.43 5.58
N ARG A 826 23.78 34.43 5.86
CA ARG A 826 22.84 34.46 6.98
C ARG A 826 23.48 34.20 8.34
N ALA A 827 24.69 33.64 8.40
CA ALA A 827 25.46 33.56 9.62
C ALA A 827 25.89 34.96 10.11
N ALA A 828 26.20 35.88 9.18
CA ALA A 828 26.53 37.27 9.50
C ALA A 828 25.30 38.19 9.52
N HIS A 829 24.34 37.95 8.64
CA HIS A 829 23.15 38.78 8.41
C HIS A 829 21.88 37.91 8.31
N PRO A 830 21.34 37.42 9.45
CA PRO A 830 20.21 36.48 9.46
C PRO A 830 18.91 37.05 8.90
N ASP A 831 18.85 38.37 8.72
CA ASP A 831 17.75 39.17 8.18
C ASP A 831 17.69 39.18 6.64
N VAL A 832 18.72 38.68 5.95
CA VAL A 832 18.75 38.64 4.48
C VAL A 832 17.78 37.59 3.93
N ILE A 833 16.95 38.01 2.98
CA ILE A 833 15.98 37.17 2.27
C ILE A 833 16.49 36.85 0.86
N PHE A 834 16.38 35.58 0.48
CA PHE A 834 16.61 35.13 -0.90
C PHE A 834 15.30 34.60 -1.51
N LEU A 835 14.89 35.18 -2.64
CA LEU A 835 13.78 34.71 -3.46
C LEU A 835 14.32 33.90 -4.64
N SER A 836 13.94 32.62 -4.73
CA SER A 836 14.33 31.74 -5.84
C SER A 836 13.40 31.91 -7.04
N GLU A 837 13.89 32.45 -8.15
CA GLU A 837 13.18 32.41 -9.45
C GLU A 837 13.42 31.09 -10.18
N ALA A 838 12.73 30.02 -9.75
CA ALA A 838 12.92 28.70 -10.32
C ALA A 838 11.62 28.17 -10.93
N PHE A 839 11.38 28.46 -12.21
CA PHE A 839 10.31 27.84 -12.99
C PHE A 839 10.80 26.51 -13.58
N THR A 840 10.89 25.48 -12.75
CA THR A 840 11.40 24.15 -13.12
C THR A 840 10.55 23.07 -12.48
N ARG A 841 10.95 21.78 -12.49
CA ARG A 841 10.18 20.68 -11.88
C ARG A 841 10.06 20.82 -10.34
N PRO A 842 8.98 20.32 -9.71
CA PRO A 842 8.70 20.59 -8.29
C PRO A 842 9.82 20.15 -7.34
N ARG A 843 10.43 18.98 -7.57
CA ARG A 843 11.52 18.46 -6.72
C ARG A 843 12.73 19.39 -6.67
N VAL A 844 13.03 20.09 -7.77
CA VAL A 844 14.14 21.05 -7.82
C VAL A 844 13.78 22.34 -7.08
N MET A 845 12.56 22.86 -7.28
CA MET A 845 12.05 24.02 -6.54
C MET A 845 12.07 23.76 -5.03
N TYR A 846 11.59 22.59 -4.59
CA TYR A 846 11.59 22.20 -3.19
C TYR A 846 13.01 22.00 -2.65
N ARG A 847 13.96 21.47 -3.45
CA ARG A 847 15.36 21.39 -3.03
C ARG A 847 15.95 22.78 -2.75
N LEU A 848 15.72 23.76 -3.63
CA LEU A 848 16.19 25.13 -3.44
C LEU A 848 15.61 25.75 -2.16
N ALA A 849 14.31 25.56 -1.92
CA ALA A 849 13.71 26.01 -0.67
C ALA A 849 14.35 25.34 0.56
N LYS A 850 14.56 24.01 0.55
CA LYS A 850 15.16 23.27 1.68
C LYS A 850 16.57 23.73 2.03
N ILE A 851 17.38 24.11 1.03
CA ILE A 851 18.79 24.49 1.25
C ILE A 851 19.00 25.94 1.68
N GLY A 852 17.94 26.76 1.77
CA GLY A 852 18.04 28.07 2.45
C GLY A 852 17.26 29.22 1.81
N PHE A 853 16.72 29.08 0.60
CA PHE A 853 15.95 30.15 -0.04
C PHE A 853 14.69 30.48 0.75
N SER A 854 14.58 31.68 1.31
CA SER A 854 13.47 32.13 2.16
C SER A 854 12.12 32.10 1.45
N GLN A 855 12.11 32.45 0.16
CA GLN A 855 10.93 32.52 -0.69
C GLN A 855 11.16 31.81 -2.03
N SER A 856 10.09 31.47 -2.73
CA SER A 856 10.16 30.83 -4.04
C SER A 856 9.07 31.37 -4.97
N TYR A 857 9.43 31.67 -6.22
CA TYR A 857 8.42 31.75 -7.28
C TYR A 857 7.65 30.43 -7.38
N SER A 858 6.48 30.48 -7.99
CA SER A 858 5.51 29.37 -7.99
C SER A 858 4.93 29.14 -9.38
N TYR A 859 4.08 28.12 -9.53
CA TYR A 859 3.34 27.89 -10.77
C TYR A 859 2.04 28.70 -10.87
N PHE A 860 1.84 29.70 -10.02
CA PHE A 860 0.59 30.45 -9.91
C PHE A 860 0.05 30.90 -11.28
N THR A 861 0.89 31.49 -12.12
CA THR A 861 0.53 32.02 -13.47
C THR A 861 -0.07 30.98 -14.41
N TRP A 862 0.30 29.70 -14.25
CA TRP A 862 -0.18 28.56 -15.05
C TRP A 862 -1.21 27.70 -14.30
N ARG A 863 -1.95 28.31 -13.37
CA ARG A 863 -3.16 27.73 -12.76
C ARG A 863 -4.34 28.60 -13.17
N HIS A 864 -5.38 27.99 -13.73
CA HIS A 864 -6.51 28.69 -14.33
C HIS A 864 -7.84 28.24 -13.73
N THR A 865 -8.00 26.95 -13.50
CA THR A 865 -9.27 26.35 -13.07
C THR A 865 -9.36 26.21 -11.55
N LYS A 866 -10.59 26.02 -11.05
CA LYS A 866 -10.85 25.74 -9.63
C LYS A 866 -10.10 24.51 -9.13
N ALA A 867 -10.09 23.43 -9.91
CA ALA A 867 -9.37 22.21 -9.57
C ALA A 867 -7.86 22.45 -9.47
N GLU A 868 -7.27 23.11 -10.48
CA GLU A 868 -5.84 23.44 -10.51
C GLU A 868 -5.39 24.28 -9.29
N PHE A 869 -6.18 25.29 -8.89
CA PHE A 869 -5.89 26.07 -7.69
C PHE A 869 -6.05 25.26 -6.41
N THR A 870 -7.11 24.45 -6.33
CA THR A 870 -7.39 23.61 -5.15
C THR A 870 -6.29 22.59 -4.94
N ASP A 871 -5.91 21.85 -5.98
CA ASP A 871 -4.85 20.83 -5.92
C ASP A 871 -3.51 21.45 -5.54
N TYR A 872 -3.14 22.56 -6.19
CA TYR A 872 -1.84 23.19 -5.96
C TYR A 872 -1.71 23.75 -4.55
N LEU A 873 -2.72 24.46 -4.04
CA LEU A 873 -2.65 24.99 -2.68
C LEU A 873 -2.78 23.88 -1.63
N THR A 874 -3.57 22.84 -1.89
CA THR A 874 -3.65 21.67 -0.99
C THR A 874 -2.29 20.97 -0.86
N GLU A 875 -1.55 20.78 -1.97
CA GLU A 875 -0.18 20.28 -1.92
C GLU A 875 0.70 21.14 -1.01
N LEU A 876 0.70 22.46 -1.23
CA LEU A 876 1.57 23.38 -0.51
C LEU A 876 1.25 23.51 0.98
N THR A 877 -0.02 23.35 1.39
CA THR A 877 -0.46 23.60 2.78
C THR A 877 -0.60 22.33 3.61
N THR A 878 -0.81 21.16 3.00
CA THR A 878 -1.10 19.92 3.73
C THR A 878 0.03 18.89 3.71
N THR A 879 1.01 19.05 2.81
CA THR A 879 2.14 18.11 2.68
C THR A 879 3.46 18.74 3.18
N GLU A 880 4.60 18.05 3.02
CA GLU A 880 5.93 18.49 3.48
C GLU A 880 6.30 19.97 3.16
N PRO A 881 5.96 20.56 1.97
CA PRO A 881 6.29 21.94 1.63
C PRO A 881 5.81 22.99 2.62
N LYS A 882 4.76 22.71 3.41
CA LYS A 882 4.24 23.64 4.43
C LYS A 882 5.31 24.11 5.42
N ASP A 883 6.34 23.28 5.65
CA ASP A 883 7.39 23.54 6.64
C ASP A 883 8.63 24.25 6.06
N PHE A 884 8.74 24.41 4.74
CA PHE A 884 9.95 25.01 4.14
C PHE A 884 9.73 25.84 2.86
N PHE A 885 8.59 25.76 2.20
CA PHE A 885 8.32 26.41 0.92
C PHE A 885 7.36 27.60 1.13
N ARG A 886 7.80 28.81 0.78
CA ARG A 886 6.96 30.02 0.87
C ARG A 886 6.73 30.59 -0.54
N PRO A 887 5.54 30.41 -1.13
CA PRO A 887 5.28 30.78 -2.51
C PRO A 887 5.05 32.30 -2.67
N ASN A 888 5.86 32.96 -3.48
CA ASN A 888 5.64 34.34 -3.93
C ASN A 888 4.82 34.34 -5.23
N PHE A 889 3.58 34.79 -5.15
CA PHE A 889 2.61 34.80 -6.26
C PHE A 889 2.72 36.09 -7.07
N PHE A 890 3.71 36.17 -7.95
CA PHE A 890 3.75 37.20 -8.99
C PHE A 890 2.62 37.00 -10.01
N VAL A 891 1.85 38.05 -10.28
CA VAL A 891 0.74 37.99 -11.26
C VAL A 891 1.22 38.07 -12.71
N ASN A 892 2.36 38.72 -12.92
CA ASN A 892 3.10 38.84 -14.17
C ASN A 892 4.60 39.05 -13.84
N THR A 893 5.47 38.87 -14.82
CA THR A 893 6.90 39.23 -14.74
C THR A 893 7.34 39.76 -16.11
N PRO A 894 8.52 40.41 -16.25
CA PRO A 894 9.01 40.87 -17.56
C PRO A 894 9.14 39.76 -18.61
N ASP A 895 9.24 38.49 -18.18
CA ASP A 895 9.32 37.30 -19.03
C ASP A 895 7.98 36.56 -19.18
N ILE A 896 6.98 36.91 -18.37
CA ILE A 896 5.70 36.19 -18.29
C ILE A 896 4.57 37.22 -18.31
N ASN A 897 4.05 37.47 -19.51
CA ASN A 897 2.72 37.97 -19.84
C ASN A 897 1.77 36.76 -19.99
N PRO A 898 1.11 36.29 -18.90
CA PRO A 898 0.37 35.04 -18.91
C PRO A 898 -0.73 35.04 -19.98
N TYR A 899 -0.92 33.93 -20.69
CA TYR A 899 -1.95 33.82 -21.74
C TYR A 899 -3.35 34.24 -21.28
N PHE A 900 -3.69 33.95 -20.02
CA PHE A 900 -4.96 34.37 -19.43
C PHE A 900 -5.18 35.88 -19.51
N LEU A 901 -4.16 36.69 -19.22
CA LEU A 901 -4.27 38.16 -19.22
C LEU A 901 -4.37 38.76 -20.63
N GLN A 902 -3.83 38.08 -21.63
CA GLN A 902 -3.78 38.55 -23.02
C GLN A 902 -5.18 38.76 -23.62
N THR A 903 -6.18 38.00 -23.16
CA THR A 903 -7.54 38.02 -23.72
C THR A 903 -8.64 38.38 -22.72
N SER A 904 -8.34 38.45 -21.42
CA SER A 904 -9.34 38.59 -20.37
C SER A 904 -9.87 40.00 -20.12
N GLY A 905 -9.18 41.03 -20.65
CA GLY A 905 -9.44 42.43 -20.30
C GLY A 905 -9.33 42.69 -18.79
N ARG A 906 -9.89 43.82 -18.33
CA ARG A 906 -9.80 44.30 -16.93
C ARG A 906 -10.25 43.25 -15.90
N ALA A 907 -11.28 42.47 -16.20
CA ALA A 907 -11.82 41.44 -15.30
C ALA A 907 -10.74 40.39 -14.93
N GLY A 908 -9.98 39.91 -15.91
CA GLY A 908 -8.92 38.93 -15.62
C GLY A 908 -7.79 39.49 -14.77
N PHE A 909 -7.39 40.75 -14.96
CA PHE A 909 -6.40 41.39 -14.09
C PHE A 909 -6.90 41.46 -12.64
N LEU A 910 -8.17 41.81 -12.43
CA LEU A 910 -8.79 41.78 -11.11
C LEU A 910 -8.83 40.37 -10.49
N ILE A 911 -9.19 39.35 -11.28
CA ILE A 911 -9.19 37.93 -10.86
C ILE A 911 -7.80 37.51 -10.41
N ARG A 912 -6.76 37.81 -11.20
CA ARG A 912 -5.37 37.44 -10.84
C ARG A 912 -4.87 38.20 -9.62
N ALA A 913 -5.19 39.49 -9.51
CA ALA A 913 -4.82 40.30 -8.36
C ALA A 913 -5.44 39.78 -7.06
N VAL A 914 -6.76 39.51 -7.05
CA VAL A 914 -7.40 38.97 -5.83
C VAL A 914 -6.81 37.61 -5.49
N LEU A 915 -6.73 36.67 -6.43
CA LEU A 915 -6.20 35.32 -6.16
C LEU A 915 -4.78 35.35 -5.60
N ALA A 916 -3.87 36.12 -6.20
CA ALA A 916 -2.50 36.23 -5.73
C ALA A 916 -2.43 36.82 -4.32
N SER A 917 -3.16 37.93 -4.12
CA SER A 917 -3.14 38.72 -2.90
C SER A 917 -3.88 38.07 -1.72
N THR A 918 -4.82 37.15 -1.95
CA THR A 918 -5.55 36.47 -0.87
C THR A 918 -5.16 35.02 -0.67
N LEU A 919 -4.62 34.30 -1.65
CA LEU A 919 -4.18 32.91 -1.46
C LEU A 919 -2.79 32.82 -0.81
N SER A 920 -1.89 33.77 -1.05
CA SER A 920 -0.55 33.77 -0.46
C SER A 920 -0.26 35.01 0.40
N GLY A 921 0.54 34.84 1.45
CA GLY A 921 1.14 35.96 2.19
C GLY A 921 2.14 36.75 1.34
N LEU A 922 2.69 36.16 0.28
CA LEU A 922 3.64 36.80 -0.64
C LEU A 922 3.01 36.91 -2.02
N TRP A 923 2.93 38.12 -2.55
CA TRP A 923 2.50 38.35 -3.94
C TRP A 923 3.28 39.50 -4.55
N GLY A 924 3.33 39.52 -5.88
CA GLY A 924 4.11 40.51 -6.62
C GLY A 924 3.44 40.99 -7.90
N VAL A 925 3.80 42.18 -8.33
CA VAL A 925 3.33 42.83 -9.55
C VAL A 925 4.52 43.42 -10.29
N TYR A 926 4.62 43.17 -11.59
CA TYR A 926 5.52 43.90 -12.47
C TYR A 926 4.80 45.08 -13.12
N SER A 927 5.44 46.26 -13.06
CA SER A 927 4.89 47.54 -13.50
C SER A 927 4.30 47.47 -14.91
N GLY A 928 3.08 48.01 -15.06
CA GLY A 928 2.28 47.90 -16.29
C GLY A 928 1.05 47.02 -16.10
N PHE A 929 1.08 46.08 -15.16
CA PHE A 929 -0.09 45.28 -14.79
C PHE A 929 -1.26 46.15 -14.32
N GLU A 930 -0.99 47.17 -13.53
CA GLU A 930 -1.98 48.12 -13.03
C GLU A 930 -2.62 48.98 -14.12
N LEU A 931 -1.96 49.08 -15.28
CA LEU A 931 -2.42 49.77 -16.49
C LEU A 931 -3.05 48.80 -17.50
N LEU A 932 -3.18 47.52 -17.14
CA LEU A 932 -3.72 46.46 -17.97
C LEU A 932 -2.89 46.17 -19.23
N GLU A 933 -1.57 46.39 -19.18
CA GLU A 933 -0.67 46.02 -20.28
C GLU A 933 -0.70 44.49 -20.48
N SER A 934 -1.17 44.04 -21.64
CA SER A 934 -1.31 42.62 -21.98
C SER A 934 -0.91 42.26 -23.40
N GLU A 935 -0.47 43.22 -24.22
CA GLU A 935 -0.15 42.97 -25.63
C GLU A 935 1.05 42.00 -25.74
N PRO A 936 0.86 40.81 -26.33
CA PRO A 936 1.92 39.81 -26.41
C PRO A 936 2.67 39.88 -27.73
N VAL A 937 3.89 39.33 -27.74
CA VAL A 937 4.43 38.78 -28.99
C VAL A 937 3.54 37.60 -29.40
N PRO A 938 2.96 37.57 -30.61
CA PRO A 938 1.96 36.56 -30.97
C PRO A 938 2.41 35.12 -30.68
N GLY A 939 1.56 34.37 -29.96
CA GLY A 939 1.81 32.98 -29.59
C GLY A 939 2.89 32.76 -28.52
N LYS A 940 3.27 33.81 -27.78
CA LYS A 940 4.26 33.74 -26.70
C LYS A 940 3.73 34.43 -25.44
N GLU A 941 4.34 34.11 -24.31
CA GLU A 941 4.13 34.82 -23.03
C GLU A 941 5.08 36.03 -22.87
N GLU A 942 5.73 36.50 -23.93
CA GLU A 942 6.58 37.70 -23.86
C GLU A 942 5.74 38.94 -24.19
N TYR A 943 5.95 40.02 -23.46
CA TYR A 943 5.39 41.33 -23.80
C TYR A 943 5.92 41.81 -25.15
N LYS A 944 5.04 42.38 -25.99
CA LYS A 944 5.45 43.17 -27.14
C LYS A 944 6.08 44.47 -26.65
N ASP A 945 7.12 44.94 -27.34
CA ASP A 945 7.84 46.17 -27.00
C ASP A 945 8.32 46.13 -25.53
N SER A 946 8.92 44.98 -25.19
CA SER A 946 9.31 44.64 -23.81
C SER A 946 10.31 45.63 -23.24
N GLU A 947 10.01 46.13 -22.05
CA GLU A 947 10.86 47.03 -21.25
C GLU A 947 12.25 46.45 -20.95
N LYS A 948 12.44 45.13 -21.11
CA LYS A 948 13.76 44.48 -21.07
C LYS A 948 14.71 45.02 -22.12
N TYR A 949 14.22 45.51 -23.26
CA TYR A 949 15.06 45.93 -24.39
C TYR A 949 14.88 47.40 -24.78
N GLU A 950 14.00 48.14 -24.12
CA GLU A 950 13.77 49.57 -24.37
C GLU A 950 13.35 50.33 -23.11
N ILE A 951 13.52 51.66 -23.12
CA ILE A 951 13.00 52.56 -22.10
C ILE A 951 11.50 52.76 -22.36
N ARG A 952 10.68 52.56 -21.33
CA ARG A 952 9.21 52.55 -21.45
C ARG A 952 8.55 53.50 -20.45
N PRO A 953 8.44 54.81 -20.77
CA PRO A 953 7.67 55.74 -19.94
C PRO A 953 6.18 55.37 -19.97
N ARG A 954 5.49 55.53 -18.84
CA ARG A 954 4.08 55.15 -18.67
C ARG A 954 3.25 56.35 -18.19
N ASP A 955 2.02 56.46 -18.69
CA ASP A 955 1.00 57.35 -18.15
C ASP A 955 0.29 56.65 -16.97
N TRP A 956 0.68 57.03 -15.76
CA TRP A 956 0.18 56.42 -14.53
C TRP A 956 -1.24 56.85 -14.16
N ASP A 957 -1.76 57.93 -14.77
CA ASP A 957 -3.09 58.47 -14.50
C ASP A 957 -4.16 57.94 -15.46
N ALA A 958 -3.82 56.91 -16.26
CA ALA A 958 -4.73 56.29 -17.22
C ALA A 958 -6.04 55.80 -16.56
N ALA A 959 -7.18 56.30 -17.05
CA ALA A 959 -8.50 56.13 -16.43
C ALA A 959 -9.01 54.67 -16.33
N GLN A 960 -8.42 53.72 -17.05
CA GLN A 960 -8.87 52.32 -17.11
C GLN A 960 -8.10 51.36 -16.18
N GLY A 961 -7.11 51.86 -15.42
CA GLY A 961 -6.28 51.03 -14.56
C GLY A 961 -6.99 50.41 -13.35
N ILE A 962 -6.23 49.62 -12.58
CA ILE A 962 -6.69 48.91 -11.37
C ILE A 962 -5.90 49.27 -10.10
N ILE A 963 -5.18 50.39 -10.13
CA ILE A 963 -4.45 50.95 -8.97
C ILE A 963 -5.33 50.97 -7.70
N PRO A 964 -6.59 51.48 -7.73
CA PRO A 964 -7.42 51.52 -6.52
C PRO A 964 -7.72 50.13 -5.94
N GLN A 965 -7.92 49.11 -6.79
CA GLN A 965 -8.18 47.74 -6.35
C GLN A 965 -6.93 47.11 -5.76
N ILE A 966 -5.75 47.33 -6.35
CA ILE A 966 -4.46 46.90 -5.78
C ILE A 966 -4.26 47.55 -4.40
N SER A 967 -4.47 48.86 -4.27
CA SER A 967 -4.40 49.58 -2.99
C SER A 967 -5.36 49.00 -1.95
N GLN A 968 -6.60 48.68 -2.34
CA GLN A 968 -7.61 48.09 -1.45
C GLN A 968 -7.18 46.69 -0.99
N LEU A 969 -6.73 45.82 -1.90
CA LEU A 969 -6.29 44.46 -1.58
C LEU A 969 -5.08 44.46 -0.63
N ASN A 970 -4.07 45.31 -0.89
CA ASN A 970 -2.92 45.44 0.01
C ASN A 970 -3.31 45.99 1.39
N ARG A 971 -4.28 46.91 1.45
CA ARG A 971 -4.82 47.40 2.72
C ARG A 971 -5.52 46.28 3.49
N LEU A 972 -6.37 45.49 2.82
CA LEU A 972 -7.05 44.35 3.44
C LEU A 972 -6.04 43.32 3.98
N ARG A 973 -5.03 42.98 3.19
CA ARG A 973 -3.94 42.08 3.61
C ARG A 973 -3.24 42.55 4.89
N LYS A 974 -2.96 43.85 4.98
CA LYS A 974 -2.31 44.46 6.16
C LYS A 974 -3.23 44.50 7.39
N SER A 975 -4.53 44.71 7.18
CA SER A 975 -5.52 44.77 8.26
C SER A 975 -6.01 43.41 8.78
N HIS A 976 -5.90 42.35 7.98
CA HIS A 976 -6.43 41.02 8.30
C HIS A 976 -5.30 39.98 8.37
N PRO A 977 -4.87 39.55 9.57
CA PRO A 977 -3.84 38.52 9.76
C PRO A 977 -4.13 37.21 9.00
N ALA A 978 -5.41 36.88 8.81
CA ALA A 978 -5.83 35.72 8.01
C ALA A 978 -5.29 35.74 6.57
N LEU A 979 -5.00 36.90 5.98
CA LEU A 979 -4.51 37.04 4.61
C LEU A 979 -2.98 37.04 4.49
N GLN A 980 -2.26 36.84 5.60
CA GLN A 980 -0.81 37.05 5.68
C GLN A 980 0.04 35.78 5.61
N THR A 981 -0.60 34.63 5.39
CA THR A 981 0.06 33.35 5.16
C THR A 981 -0.71 32.57 4.11
N HIS A 982 -0.06 31.59 3.49
CA HIS A 982 -0.71 30.62 2.59
C HIS A 982 -1.19 29.36 3.34
N LEU A 983 -0.65 29.11 4.55
CA LEU A 983 -0.83 27.85 5.29
C LEU A 983 -2.25 27.62 5.82
N ASN A 984 -3.07 28.66 5.89
CA ASN A 984 -4.40 28.65 6.51
C ASN A 984 -5.56 28.63 5.50
N VAL A 985 -5.29 28.27 4.24
CA VAL A 985 -6.32 28.21 3.19
C VAL A 985 -7.16 26.95 3.34
N GLN A 986 -8.49 27.12 3.41
CA GLN A 986 -9.46 26.03 3.36
C GLN A 986 -10.43 26.25 2.21
N PHE A 987 -10.41 25.38 1.20
CA PHE A 987 -11.39 25.41 0.12
C PHE A 987 -12.76 24.91 0.61
N LEU A 988 -13.81 25.63 0.23
CA LEU A 988 -15.18 25.36 0.66
C LEU A 988 -16.06 25.00 -0.55
N PRO A 989 -17.12 24.20 -0.35
CA PRO A 989 -18.01 23.85 -1.45
C PRO A 989 -18.68 25.05 -2.13
N ALA A 990 -18.66 25.00 -3.46
CA ALA A 990 -19.40 25.86 -4.37
C ALA A 990 -19.84 25.01 -5.56
N ASN A 991 -21.13 24.99 -5.91
CA ASN A 991 -21.68 24.09 -6.92
C ASN A 991 -21.46 24.52 -8.39
N ASN A 992 -20.57 25.50 -8.64
CA ASN A 992 -20.16 25.95 -9.96
C ASN A 992 -18.62 25.89 -10.06
N ASP A 993 -18.10 25.31 -11.14
CA ASP A 993 -16.66 25.14 -11.35
C ASP A 993 -15.95 26.45 -11.74
N ASN A 994 -16.70 27.46 -12.20
CA ASN A 994 -16.17 28.81 -12.42
C ASN A 994 -16.07 29.62 -11.13
N ILE A 995 -16.68 29.18 -10.03
CA ILE A 995 -16.62 29.87 -8.73
C ILE A 995 -15.68 29.13 -7.78
N LEU A 996 -14.54 29.75 -7.48
CA LEU A 996 -13.63 29.33 -6.42
C LEU A 996 -14.05 30.00 -5.12
N PHE A 997 -14.28 29.20 -4.08
CA PHE A 997 -14.69 29.68 -2.75
C PHE A 997 -13.81 29.08 -1.66
N TYR A 998 -13.28 29.91 -0.77
CA TYR A 998 -12.39 29.46 0.30
C TYR A 998 -12.46 30.38 1.51
N ALA A 999 -12.10 29.81 2.66
CA ALA A 999 -11.93 30.49 3.93
C ALA A 999 -10.45 30.61 4.29
N LYS A 1000 -10.12 31.68 5.00
CA LYS A 1000 -8.84 31.91 5.66
C LYS A 1000 -9.08 32.35 7.09
N LEU A 1001 -8.47 31.64 8.03
CA LEU A 1001 -8.61 31.88 9.46
C LEU A 1001 -7.31 32.43 10.03
N SER A 1002 -7.37 33.51 10.79
CA SER A 1002 -6.19 34.02 11.49
C SER A 1002 -5.60 32.99 12.46
N PRO A 1003 -4.30 33.05 12.78
CA PRO A 1003 -3.67 32.10 13.71
C PRO A 1003 -4.33 32.04 15.09
N ASP A 1004 -4.90 33.14 15.57
CA ASP A 1004 -5.62 33.23 16.85
C ASP A 1004 -7.09 32.81 16.77
N GLY A 1005 -7.59 32.48 15.58
CA GLY A 1005 -8.98 32.12 15.32
C GLY A 1005 -9.97 33.29 15.34
N GLY A 1006 -9.51 34.54 15.55
CA GLY A 1006 -10.37 35.71 15.74
C GLY A 1006 -10.88 36.39 14.45
N ASP A 1007 -10.29 36.06 13.28
CA ASP A 1007 -10.62 36.68 12.00
C ASP A 1007 -10.83 35.60 10.92
N LEU A 1008 -12.08 35.45 10.48
CA LEU A 1008 -12.49 34.49 9.45
C LEU A 1008 -12.88 35.23 8.17
N ILE A 1009 -12.01 35.13 7.16
CA ILE A 1009 -12.21 35.75 5.85
C ILE A 1009 -12.70 34.71 4.86
N LEU A 1010 -13.78 35.02 4.14
CA LEU A 1010 -14.30 34.21 3.04
C LEU A 1010 -14.07 34.95 1.73
N VAL A 1011 -13.54 34.26 0.72
CA VAL A 1011 -13.27 34.83 -0.60
C VAL A 1011 -13.97 34.00 -1.66
N ALA A 1012 -14.79 34.65 -2.48
CA ALA A 1012 -15.40 34.06 -3.67
C ALA A 1012 -14.83 34.74 -4.92
N VAL A 1013 -14.40 33.96 -5.90
CA VAL A 1013 -13.83 34.47 -7.16
C VAL A 1013 -14.48 33.77 -8.34
N ASN A 1014 -15.00 34.54 -9.29
CA ASN A 1014 -15.37 34.08 -10.61
C ASN A 1014 -14.13 33.98 -11.49
N LEU A 1015 -13.76 32.76 -11.88
CA LEU A 1015 -12.58 32.46 -12.70
C LEU A 1015 -12.81 32.73 -14.19
N ASP A 1016 -14.06 32.91 -14.62
CA ASP A 1016 -14.41 33.30 -15.99
C ASP A 1016 -14.41 34.83 -16.11
N PRO A 1017 -13.48 35.43 -16.88
CA PRO A 1017 -13.41 36.87 -17.07
C PRO A 1017 -14.46 37.43 -18.04
N HIS A 1018 -15.25 36.57 -18.70
CA HIS A 1018 -16.19 36.97 -19.74
C HIS A 1018 -17.66 36.81 -19.33
N GLY A 1019 -17.98 35.73 -18.61
CA GLY A 1019 -19.34 35.40 -18.20
C GLY A 1019 -19.68 35.80 -16.76
N ALA A 1020 -20.97 36.04 -16.50
CA ALA A 1020 -21.51 36.09 -15.15
C ALA A 1020 -21.86 34.67 -14.68
N HIS A 1021 -21.56 34.37 -13.41
CA HIS A 1021 -21.76 33.06 -12.82
C HIS A 1021 -22.40 33.16 -11.44
N GLU A 1022 -23.22 32.17 -11.12
CA GLU A 1022 -23.81 31.99 -9.79
C GLU A 1022 -23.37 30.65 -9.19
N ALA A 1023 -23.27 30.59 -7.86
CA ALA A 1023 -23.08 29.33 -7.14
C ALA A 1023 -23.79 29.38 -5.79
N ASP A 1024 -24.32 28.24 -5.36
CA ASP A 1024 -24.67 27.98 -3.97
C ASP A 1024 -23.38 27.58 -3.24
N VAL A 1025 -23.03 28.33 -2.18
CA VAL A 1025 -21.81 28.15 -1.39
C VAL A 1025 -22.13 27.80 0.06
N GLU A 1026 -21.23 27.02 0.67
CA GLU A 1026 -21.34 26.56 2.05
C GLU A 1026 -20.59 27.49 3.01
N ALA A 1027 -21.31 28.16 3.90
CA ALA A 1027 -20.73 28.96 4.98
C ALA A 1027 -20.17 28.07 6.10
N PRO A 1028 -18.95 28.32 6.59
CA PRO A 1028 -18.26 27.44 7.53
C PRO A 1028 -18.68 27.67 9.00
N PHE A 1029 -19.96 27.52 9.32
CA PHE A 1029 -20.51 27.76 10.67
C PHE A 1029 -19.80 26.96 11.78
N TRP A 1030 -19.34 25.74 11.48
CA TRP A 1030 -18.59 24.90 12.43
C TRP A 1030 -17.27 25.52 12.89
N ARG A 1031 -16.65 26.42 12.10
CA ARG A 1031 -15.45 27.16 12.51
C ARG A 1031 -15.74 28.19 13.60
N LEU A 1032 -16.99 28.63 13.70
CA LEU A 1032 -17.47 29.55 14.73
C LEU A 1032 -18.15 28.81 15.89
N GLY A 1033 -18.15 27.47 15.90
CA GLY A 1033 -18.86 26.66 16.89
C GLY A 1033 -20.39 26.76 16.77
N LEU A 1034 -20.91 27.12 15.59
CA LEU A 1034 -22.33 27.30 15.33
C LEU A 1034 -22.93 26.09 14.57
N ALA A 1035 -24.24 25.88 14.75
CA ALA A 1035 -25.01 24.88 14.01
C ALA A 1035 -25.27 25.29 12.55
N ASP A 1036 -25.62 24.33 11.70
CA ASP A 1036 -25.82 24.53 10.26
C ASP A 1036 -27.03 25.44 9.91
N ASP A 1037 -28.00 25.60 10.82
CA ASP A 1037 -29.18 26.47 10.67
C ASP A 1037 -29.01 27.83 11.38
N ALA A 1038 -27.83 28.09 11.96
CA ALA A 1038 -27.56 29.31 12.70
C ALA A 1038 -27.49 30.56 11.80
N SER A 1039 -27.32 31.70 12.45
CA SER A 1039 -27.06 32.99 11.79
C SER A 1039 -25.67 33.50 12.16
N ALA A 1040 -25.01 34.21 11.25
CA ALA A 1040 -23.73 34.85 11.49
C ALA A 1040 -23.72 36.29 10.95
N HIS A 1041 -22.92 37.15 11.57
CA HIS A 1041 -22.70 38.51 11.09
C HIS A 1041 -21.63 38.50 10.01
N VAL A 1042 -21.88 39.20 8.89
CA VAL A 1042 -20.97 39.21 7.74
C VAL A 1042 -20.76 40.63 7.23
N ASP A 1043 -19.50 41.03 7.14
CA ASP A 1043 -19.07 42.30 6.55
C ASP A 1043 -18.53 42.08 5.13
N ASP A 1044 -19.09 42.76 4.13
CA ASP A 1044 -18.49 42.88 2.80
C ASP A 1044 -17.34 43.88 2.85
N LEU A 1045 -16.11 43.35 2.85
CA LEU A 1045 -14.89 44.13 3.00
C LEU A 1045 -14.58 45.02 1.79
N LEU A 1046 -15.26 44.80 0.66
CA LEU A 1046 -15.11 45.64 -0.52
C LEU A 1046 -16.04 46.86 -0.49
N THR A 1047 -17.25 46.70 0.05
CA THR A 1047 -18.27 47.77 0.06
C THR A 1047 -18.47 48.41 1.44
N GLY A 1048 -17.96 47.79 2.51
CA GLY A 1048 -18.17 48.21 3.90
C GLY A 1048 -19.58 47.93 4.44
N LYS A 1049 -20.41 47.18 3.71
CA LYS A 1049 -21.78 46.86 4.12
C LYS A 1049 -21.81 45.58 4.95
N SER A 1050 -22.56 45.59 6.04
CA SER A 1050 -22.80 44.41 6.88
C SER A 1050 -24.18 43.80 6.62
N PHE A 1051 -24.30 42.49 6.74
CA PHE A 1051 -25.56 41.76 6.67
C PHE A 1051 -25.53 40.50 7.54
N THR A 1052 -26.70 39.89 7.76
CA THR A 1052 -26.82 38.59 8.43
C THR A 1052 -26.87 37.47 7.40
N TRP A 1053 -26.02 36.46 7.55
CA TRP A 1053 -26.10 35.22 6.78
C TRP A 1053 -26.83 34.17 7.62
N GLN A 1054 -27.98 33.71 7.14
CA GLN A 1054 -28.77 32.67 7.80
C GLN A 1054 -28.66 31.35 7.06
N GLY A 1055 -28.40 30.28 7.79
CA GLY A 1055 -28.27 28.93 7.25
C GLY A 1055 -26.98 28.69 6.47
N LYS A 1056 -26.60 27.43 6.41
CA LYS A 1056 -25.37 26.93 5.81
C LYS A 1056 -25.17 27.32 4.35
N TRP A 1057 -26.22 27.33 3.54
CA TRP A 1057 -26.13 27.55 2.10
C TRP A 1057 -26.62 28.93 1.69
N ARG A 1058 -25.89 29.58 0.78
CA ARG A 1058 -26.31 30.84 0.16
C ARG A 1058 -25.90 30.90 -1.30
N ARG A 1059 -26.78 31.46 -2.12
CA ARG A 1059 -26.46 31.79 -3.51
C ARG A 1059 -25.67 33.09 -3.60
N LEU A 1060 -24.53 33.05 -4.30
CA LEU A 1060 -23.73 34.21 -4.67
C LEU A 1060 -23.76 34.39 -6.19
N ALA A 1061 -23.77 35.64 -6.66
CA ALA A 1061 -23.70 36.01 -8.06
C ALA A 1061 -22.50 36.94 -8.29
N LEU A 1062 -21.66 36.61 -9.27
CA LEU A 1062 -20.47 37.36 -9.64
C LEU A 1062 -20.45 37.61 -11.15
N ASN A 1063 -19.97 38.78 -11.58
CA ASN A 1063 -19.90 39.15 -13.00
C ASN A 1063 -18.54 39.78 -13.32
N PRO A 1064 -18.19 39.98 -14.60
CA PRO A 1064 -16.87 40.51 -14.97
C PRO A 1064 -16.53 41.89 -14.40
N ASP A 1065 -17.53 42.74 -14.13
CA ASP A 1065 -17.31 44.07 -13.52
C ASP A 1065 -16.97 43.97 -12.02
N ARG A 1066 -17.45 42.91 -11.36
CA ARG A 1066 -17.18 42.57 -9.96
C ARG A 1066 -16.89 41.06 -9.83
N PRO A 1067 -15.69 40.61 -10.25
CA PRO A 1067 -15.40 39.18 -10.37
C PRO A 1067 -15.06 38.51 -9.04
N TYR A 1068 -15.04 39.24 -7.93
CA TYR A 1068 -14.78 38.67 -6.60
C TYR A 1068 -15.56 39.36 -5.48
N LEU A 1069 -15.72 38.63 -4.39
CA LEU A 1069 -16.30 39.07 -3.13
C LEU A 1069 -15.35 38.68 -1.99
N ILE A 1070 -15.20 39.55 -1.00
CA ILE A 1070 -14.40 39.29 0.20
C ILE A 1070 -15.26 39.63 1.41
N PHE A 1071 -15.52 38.63 2.25
CA PHE A 1071 -16.32 38.76 3.45
C PHE A 1071 -15.49 38.51 4.69
N ARG A 1072 -15.80 39.20 5.78
CA ARG A 1072 -15.43 38.78 7.14
C ARG A 1072 -16.67 38.22 7.82
N MET A 1073 -16.56 37.05 8.42
CA MET A 1073 -17.67 36.37 9.11
C MET A 1073 -17.36 36.24 10.60
N GLU A 1074 -18.30 36.64 11.46
CA GLU A 1074 -18.19 36.47 12.92
C GLU A 1074 -19.48 35.89 13.52
N ALA A 1075 -19.35 35.23 14.67
CA ALA A 1075 -20.50 34.75 15.42
C ALA A 1075 -21.39 35.94 15.85
N PRO A 1076 -22.71 35.76 16.00
CA PRO A 1076 -23.58 36.80 16.53
C PRO A 1076 -23.06 37.29 17.89
N ARG A 1077 -22.99 38.61 18.07
CA ARG A 1077 -22.61 39.23 19.34
C ARG A 1077 -23.70 39.10 20.39
#